data_AF-A0AAW0PEK0-F1
#
_entry.id   AF-A0AAW0PEK0-F1
#
_cell.length_a   1.000
_cell.length_b   1.000
_cell.length_c   1.000
_cell.angle_alpha   90.00
_cell.angle_beta   90.00
_cell.angle_gamma   90.00
#
_symmetry.space_group_name_H-M   'P 1'
#
loop_
_entity.id
_entity.type
_entity.pdbx_description
1 polymer ?
#
loop_
_entity_poly.entity_id
_entity_poly.type
_entity_poly.pdbx_seq_one_letter_code
_entity_poly.pdbx_strand_id
1 'polypeptide(L)'
;MEREEREMEGGKRGRIQLLSIIKNATSKSKCSPRLKPLRRGGRGPRQSHLKIEEGYIQGASSPKDMVIIVDVSGSVSGLTLKLMKTSVIEMLDTLSDDDYVNVARFNEKADAVVPCFKTLVQANVRNKKIFKEAVMHMQAKGTTDYKSGFTFAFEQLLNETSAPRANCNKMIMMFTDGGEDRAQEIFEKYNWPNKTVRVFTFSVGQHNYDVTPLQWMPVPTKASYYFEIPSIGAIRINTQEYLDVLGRPMVLAGPIAKQVQWTNVYQDALGLGLVITGTMPVFNLTADTASAQNQLILGVMGVDIAINEIKKKTPTYRLGANGYTFAIDPNGYVLLHPNLRPKIINFREPVTLDFLDAEMEDNNKEEIRRQMIDGRSGQRKIKTLIKSVDERYIDESLRTYTWTPVEGTDYSLGLVLPTYSENHIKANLSDQILQVQYFKDFESLLPNSFESEGHVFIAPREYCNDLELSNNNTEFLLNFIALMEKVTPDSKQCDNLLLHNLILDTGIIRQLVEKVWKNKDLNTYGFLAVFAATDGGVTRVFPNKAAETWEEDPEPFNASFYRRSLDNKGYIFRAPYRTARDEFLNPENDTVGILVSTAVEITVGGKTVKPAVVGVKLDLEAWVDKFKILASNHTDSRQSSNQCGPNRNCEMDCEANSDDLVCYLVDDGGFLIMSNQKEDWNKVGMFFSERGRSGPQICVCAYNSRLCKYCLVDFSSRMVFISAVHLWTCLSQLVCQRCGGSRNVDSKERSCVMMQTQYYLTNLSSSYNILQDCGNCSRLIHAKKLNNTNLLFVVAEKLLCNSCEIERLSQEQEEYKEDNPCEVMAPARYRKGPSTCFDKNNSENTSDCGRGYSFRPSLCSLLLIQLLLLYPALSPYLLSLTH
;
A
#
# COMPACT_ATOMS: atom_id res chain seq x y z
N MET A 1 -0.44 -31.27 -21.10
CA MET A 1 -0.55 -29.99 -21.83
C MET A 1 -1.85 -29.87 -22.62
N GLU A 2 -1.96 -30.22 -23.92
CA GLU A 2 -3.22 -29.98 -24.69
C GLU A 2 -4.48 -30.69 -24.13
N ARG A 3 -4.30 -31.77 -23.37
CA ARG A 3 -5.40 -32.52 -22.76
C ARG A 3 -5.93 -31.89 -21.46
N GLU A 4 -5.05 -31.28 -20.67
CA GLU A 4 -5.41 -30.57 -19.43
C GLU A 4 -6.02 -29.19 -19.71
N GLU A 5 -5.59 -28.55 -20.81
CA GLU A 5 -6.16 -27.28 -21.29
C GLU A 5 -7.65 -27.44 -21.67
N ARG A 6 -8.05 -28.60 -22.22
CA ARG A 6 -9.45 -28.89 -22.57
C ARG A 6 -10.35 -29.24 -21.38
N GLU A 7 -9.79 -29.72 -20.27
CA GLU A 7 -10.59 -30.06 -19.08
C GLU A 7 -11.01 -28.81 -18.28
N MET A 8 -10.23 -27.73 -18.32
CA MET A 8 -10.59 -26.45 -17.68
C MET A 8 -11.59 -25.61 -18.51
N GLU A 9 -11.65 -25.77 -19.84
CA GLU A 9 -12.58 -25.04 -20.70
C GLU A 9 -14.05 -25.55 -20.64
N GLY A 10 -14.32 -26.66 -19.95
CA GLY A 10 -15.64 -27.31 -19.89
C GLY A 10 -16.75 -26.55 -19.15
N GLY A 11 -16.43 -25.46 -18.43
CA GLY A 11 -17.39 -24.68 -17.64
C GLY A 11 -17.92 -23.44 -18.35
N LYS A 12 -18.96 -23.57 -19.20
CA LYS A 12 -19.66 -22.41 -19.79
C LYS A 12 -20.43 -21.62 -18.73
N ARG A 13 -19.88 -20.49 -18.25
CA ARG A 13 -20.58 -19.20 -17.96
C ARG A 13 -19.60 -18.17 -17.38
N GLY A 14 -19.42 -17.06 -18.09
CA GLY A 14 -18.61 -15.90 -17.68
C GLY A 14 -17.26 -15.84 -18.39
N ARG A 15 -17.09 -14.89 -19.32
CA ARG A 15 -15.79 -14.57 -19.92
C ARG A 15 -14.91 -13.89 -18.87
N ILE A 16 -14.27 -14.67 -18.01
CA ILE A 16 -13.05 -14.24 -17.34
C ILE A 16 -11.96 -14.34 -18.41
N GLN A 17 -11.28 -13.24 -18.76
CA GLN A 17 -10.06 -13.31 -19.57
C GLN A 17 -8.97 -13.94 -18.70
N LEU A 18 -8.97 -15.28 -18.62
CA LEU A 18 -7.90 -16.03 -17.98
C LEU A 18 -6.64 -15.87 -18.83
N LEU A 19 -5.67 -15.12 -18.32
CA LEU A 19 -4.33 -15.14 -18.90
C LEU A 19 -3.62 -16.39 -18.36
N SER A 20 -3.56 -17.46 -19.16
CA SER A 20 -2.83 -18.67 -18.77
C SER A 20 -1.36 -18.53 -19.14
N ILE A 21 -0.47 -18.48 -18.16
CA ILE A 21 0.98 -18.42 -18.39
C ILE A 21 1.59 -19.78 -18.10
N ILE A 22 2.24 -20.38 -19.10
CA ILE A 22 3.07 -21.57 -18.93
C ILE A 22 4.52 -21.14 -19.04
N LYS A 23 5.27 -21.15 -17.93
CA LYS A 23 6.73 -20.97 -17.94
C LYS A 23 7.38 -22.34 -17.90
N ASN A 24 8.02 -22.71 -19.00
CA ASN A 24 8.73 -23.99 -19.13
C ASN A 24 10.11 -23.89 -18.45
N ALA A 25 10.67 -25.02 -18.00
CA ALA A 25 12.02 -25.13 -17.41
C ALA A 25 13.12 -24.59 -18.36
N THR A 26 12.83 -24.49 -19.66
CA THR A 26 13.70 -23.84 -20.66
C THR A 26 13.54 -22.32 -20.76
N SER A 27 12.96 -21.67 -19.74
CA SER A 27 12.73 -20.22 -19.65
C SER A 27 11.84 -19.60 -20.75
N LYS A 28 11.06 -20.43 -21.47
CA LYS A 28 10.07 -19.95 -22.45
C LYS A 28 8.70 -19.85 -21.80
N SER A 29 8.05 -18.70 -21.96
CA SER A 29 6.68 -18.46 -21.51
C SER A 29 5.70 -18.44 -22.68
N LYS A 30 4.57 -19.16 -22.57
CA LYS A 30 3.40 -19.03 -23.46
C LYS A 30 2.25 -18.41 -22.68
N CYS A 31 1.56 -17.45 -23.30
CA CYS A 31 0.39 -16.79 -22.74
C CYS A 31 -0.80 -16.90 -23.71
N SER A 32 -2.01 -17.15 -23.21
CA SER A 32 -3.26 -17.07 -23.97
C SER A 32 -4.22 -16.07 -23.32
N PRO A 33 -4.90 -15.18 -24.06
CA PRO A 33 -4.78 -14.94 -25.50
C PRO A 33 -3.43 -14.33 -25.87
N ARG A 34 -3.03 -14.48 -27.14
CA ARG A 34 -1.73 -14.01 -27.63
C ARG A 34 -1.67 -12.49 -27.69
N LEU A 35 -1.09 -11.86 -26.67
CA LEU A 35 -0.89 -10.41 -26.60
C LEU A 35 0.52 -10.02 -27.05
N LYS A 36 0.67 -8.83 -27.66
CA LYS A 36 1.98 -8.26 -27.98
C LYS A 36 2.62 -7.77 -26.67
N PRO A 37 3.89 -8.12 -26.37
CA PRO A 37 4.57 -7.59 -25.19
C PRO A 37 4.64 -6.06 -25.25
N LEU A 38 4.30 -5.38 -24.15
CA LEU A 38 4.46 -3.94 -24.00
C LEU A 38 5.93 -3.56 -24.23
N ARG A 39 6.20 -2.82 -25.32
CA ARG A 39 7.49 -2.16 -25.53
C ARG A 39 7.43 -0.80 -24.86
N ARG A 40 8.31 -0.56 -23.89
CA ARG A 40 8.65 0.82 -23.51
C ARG A 40 9.21 1.54 -24.72
N GLY A 41 8.79 2.78 -24.94
CA GLY A 41 9.11 3.60 -26.11
C GLY A 41 10.54 3.39 -26.62
N GLY A 42 10.64 3.11 -27.93
CA GLY A 42 11.82 3.31 -28.77
C GLY A 42 13.10 2.50 -28.52
N ARG A 43 13.65 2.44 -27.29
CA ARG A 43 15.03 1.95 -27.04
C ARG A 43 15.25 1.32 -25.64
N GLY A 44 14.21 0.91 -24.92
CA GLY A 44 14.35 0.21 -23.64
C GLY A 44 14.50 -1.31 -23.80
N PRO A 45 15.33 -2.01 -23.00
CA PRO A 45 15.38 -3.47 -23.01
C PRO A 45 14.03 -4.08 -22.60
N ARG A 46 13.67 -5.24 -23.17
CA ARG A 46 12.44 -5.97 -22.83
C ARG A 46 12.53 -6.46 -21.38
N GLN A 47 11.69 -5.91 -20.50
CA GLN A 47 11.70 -6.19 -19.06
C GLN A 47 10.67 -7.27 -18.66
N SER A 48 10.17 -8.07 -19.61
CA SER A 48 9.01 -8.96 -19.44
C SER A 48 9.27 -10.27 -18.69
N HIS A 49 10.52 -10.62 -18.38
CA HIS A 49 10.85 -11.94 -17.81
C HIS A 49 10.94 -12.00 -16.28
N LEU A 50 11.07 -10.86 -15.57
CA LEU A 50 11.25 -10.88 -14.11
C LEU A 50 9.95 -10.96 -13.31
N LYS A 51 8.83 -10.39 -13.78
CA LYS A 51 7.58 -10.36 -12.99
C LYS A 51 6.87 -11.72 -12.86
N ILE A 52 7.16 -12.64 -13.77
CA ILE A 52 6.65 -14.02 -13.77
C ILE A 52 7.51 -14.91 -12.83
N GLU A 53 8.55 -14.36 -12.19
CA GLU A 53 9.48 -15.15 -11.35
C GLU A 53 8.88 -15.52 -9.99
N GLU A 54 8.13 -14.64 -9.30
CA GLU A 54 7.64 -14.94 -7.94
C GLU A 54 6.63 -16.10 -7.91
N GLY A 55 5.59 -16.04 -8.76
CA GLY A 55 4.65 -17.16 -8.88
C GLY A 55 5.29 -18.45 -9.40
N TYR A 56 6.34 -18.34 -10.21
CA TYR A 56 7.12 -19.49 -10.60
C TYR A 56 7.89 -20.08 -9.42
N ILE A 57 8.53 -19.25 -8.59
CA ILE A 57 9.33 -19.68 -7.43
C ILE A 57 8.45 -20.40 -6.40
N GLN A 58 7.29 -19.82 -6.06
CA GLN A 58 6.34 -20.43 -5.12
C GLN A 58 5.83 -21.78 -5.65
N GLY A 59 5.41 -21.83 -6.92
CA GLY A 59 4.94 -23.07 -7.52
C GLY A 59 6.04 -24.12 -7.77
N ALA A 60 7.32 -23.73 -7.81
CA ALA A 60 8.44 -24.63 -8.12
C ALA A 60 9.05 -25.31 -6.90
N SER A 61 8.91 -24.74 -5.70
CA SER A 61 9.56 -25.26 -4.49
C SER A 61 8.80 -24.90 -3.20
N SER A 62 8.93 -25.74 -2.17
CA SER A 62 8.42 -25.42 -0.84
C SER A 62 9.28 -24.36 -0.12
N PRO A 63 8.73 -23.65 0.90
CA PRO A 63 9.46 -22.62 1.65
C PRO A 63 10.81 -23.09 2.20
N LYS A 64 11.75 -22.16 2.39
CA LYS A 64 13.12 -22.50 2.81
C LYS A 64 13.71 -21.61 3.90
N ASP A 65 14.49 -22.23 4.77
CA ASP A 65 15.40 -21.62 5.73
C ASP A 65 16.82 -21.64 5.11
N MET A 66 17.29 -20.48 4.66
CA MET A 66 18.54 -20.32 3.92
C MET A 66 19.59 -19.54 4.71
N VAL A 67 20.81 -20.06 4.81
CA VAL A 67 21.98 -19.28 5.29
C VAL A 67 22.95 -19.07 4.13
N ILE A 68 23.23 -17.81 3.81
CA ILE A 68 24.21 -17.44 2.79
C ILE A 68 25.52 -17.09 3.49
N ILE A 69 26.59 -17.82 3.20
CA ILE A 69 27.94 -17.53 3.68
C ILE A 69 28.81 -17.04 2.53
N VAL A 70 29.47 -15.90 2.72
CA VAL A 70 30.28 -15.22 1.70
C VAL A 70 31.73 -15.13 2.16
N ASP A 71 32.64 -15.65 1.34
CA ASP A 71 34.08 -15.53 1.55
C ASP A 71 34.51 -14.07 1.37
N VAL A 72 35.14 -13.50 2.39
CA VAL A 72 35.72 -12.14 2.37
C VAL A 72 37.21 -12.16 2.69
N SER A 73 37.90 -13.25 2.37
CA SER A 73 39.36 -13.35 2.45
C SER A 73 40.06 -12.42 1.44
N GLY A 74 41.39 -12.28 1.57
CA GLY A 74 42.18 -11.44 0.66
C GLY A 74 42.14 -11.89 -0.81
N SER A 75 41.93 -13.17 -1.10
CA SER A 75 41.96 -13.73 -2.46
C SER A 75 40.84 -13.20 -3.35
N VAL A 76 39.65 -13.01 -2.77
CA VAL A 76 38.46 -12.55 -3.50
C VAL A 76 38.46 -11.05 -3.81
N SER A 77 39.49 -10.31 -3.39
CA SER A 77 39.56 -8.85 -3.58
C SER A 77 39.48 -8.43 -5.07
N GLY A 78 38.77 -7.34 -5.35
CA GLY A 78 38.60 -6.83 -6.72
C GLY A 78 37.33 -7.31 -7.42
N LEU A 79 37.45 -7.86 -8.64
CA LEU A 79 36.31 -8.23 -9.48
C LEU A 79 35.48 -9.37 -8.88
N THR A 80 36.14 -10.35 -8.26
CA THR A 80 35.51 -11.53 -7.69
C THR A 80 34.54 -11.17 -6.57
N LEU A 81 34.96 -10.37 -5.58
CA LEU A 81 34.08 -9.85 -4.53
C LEU A 81 32.93 -9.02 -5.11
N LYS A 82 33.17 -8.23 -6.17
CA LYS A 82 32.08 -7.49 -6.84
C LYS A 82 31.05 -8.43 -7.45
N LEU A 83 31.48 -9.52 -8.09
CA LEU A 83 30.57 -10.54 -8.64
C LEU A 83 29.84 -11.30 -7.52
N MET A 84 30.51 -11.62 -6.42
CA MET A 84 29.88 -12.27 -5.25
C MET A 84 28.78 -11.40 -4.65
N LYS A 85 29.06 -10.10 -4.40
CA LYS A 85 28.07 -9.14 -3.90
C LYS A 85 26.84 -9.10 -4.80
N THR A 86 27.02 -8.95 -6.11
CA THR A 86 25.91 -8.95 -7.08
C THR A 86 25.18 -10.28 -7.08
N SER A 87 25.87 -11.41 -6.95
CA SER A 87 25.26 -12.75 -6.94
C SER A 87 24.40 -12.97 -5.69
N VAL A 88 24.86 -12.51 -4.52
CA VAL A 88 24.09 -12.57 -3.27
C VAL A 88 22.84 -11.68 -3.36
N ILE A 89 22.95 -10.49 -3.95
CA ILE A 89 21.80 -9.59 -4.17
C ILE A 89 20.76 -10.25 -5.07
N GLU A 90 21.17 -10.84 -6.20
CA GLU A 90 20.27 -11.55 -7.11
C GLU A 90 19.70 -12.82 -6.46
N MET A 91 20.46 -13.51 -5.59
CA MET A 91 19.96 -14.65 -4.82
C MET A 91 18.86 -14.24 -3.82
N LEU A 92 19.05 -13.12 -3.12
CA LEU A 92 18.03 -12.55 -2.22
C LEU A 92 16.74 -12.20 -2.98
N ASP A 93 16.83 -11.80 -4.25
CA ASP A 93 15.66 -11.53 -5.10
C ASP A 93 14.85 -12.80 -5.43
N THR A 94 15.43 -14.00 -5.30
CA THR A 94 14.72 -15.27 -5.47
C THR A 94 13.93 -15.70 -4.24
N LEU A 95 14.05 -15.00 -3.11
CA LEU A 95 13.37 -15.34 -1.86
C LEU A 95 12.01 -14.64 -1.77
N SER A 96 11.01 -15.41 -1.33
CA SER A 96 9.63 -15.00 -1.06
C SER A 96 9.44 -14.67 0.43
N ASP A 97 8.30 -14.07 0.79
CA ASP A 97 7.96 -13.74 2.17
C ASP A 97 7.79 -14.98 3.10
N ASP A 98 7.55 -16.16 2.55
CA ASP A 98 7.48 -17.42 3.33
C ASP A 98 8.87 -17.98 3.66
N ASP A 99 9.92 -17.47 3.01
CA ASP A 99 11.29 -17.88 3.22
C ASP A 99 11.96 -17.10 4.36
N TYR A 100 12.96 -17.74 4.98
CA TYR A 100 13.76 -17.13 6.03
C TYR A 100 15.24 -17.17 5.64
N VAL A 101 15.94 -16.08 5.91
CA VAL A 101 17.33 -15.92 5.49
C VAL A 101 18.18 -15.24 6.55
N ASN A 102 19.45 -15.62 6.60
CA ASN A 102 20.51 -14.81 7.19
C ASN A 102 21.74 -14.83 6.27
N VAL A 103 22.49 -13.72 6.27
CA VAL A 103 23.71 -13.57 5.46
C VAL A 103 24.89 -13.35 6.39
N ALA A 104 25.90 -14.18 6.27
CA ALA A 104 27.14 -14.10 7.02
C ALA A 104 28.34 -13.94 6.09
N ARG A 105 29.36 -13.26 6.60
CA ARG A 105 30.67 -13.16 5.96
C ARG A 105 31.67 -13.94 6.79
N PHE A 106 32.63 -14.58 6.13
CA PHE A 106 33.69 -15.28 6.84
C PHE A 106 35.06 -14.99 6.24
N ASN A 107 36.05 -14.92 7.12
CA ASN A 107 37.48 -14.92 6.80
C ASN A 107 38.18 -15.84 7.81
N GLU A 108 38.86 -15.29 8.83
CA GLU A 108 39.38 -16.04 9.99
C GLU A 108 38.28 -16.35 11.02
N LYS A 109 37.19 -15.58 11.00
CA LYS A 109 35.99 -15.77 11.82
C LYS A 109 34.75 -15.56 10.97
N ALA A 110 33.62 -16.11 11.40
CA ALA A 110 32.33 -15.96 10.75
C ALA A 110 31.41 -15.07 11.57
N ASP A 111 30.92 -13.99 10.95
CA ASP A 111 30.02 -13.02 11.57
C ASP A 111 28.83 -12.74 10.65
N ALA A 112 27.66 -12.48 11.25
CA ALA A 112 26.50 -11.98 10.50
C ALA A 112 26.82 -10.62 9.87
N VAL A 113 26.40 -10.41 8.61
CA VAL A 113 26.64 -9.15 7.89
C VAL A 113 25.84 -7.99 8.52
N VAL A 114 24.67 -8.31 9.09
CA VAL A 114 23.83 -7.37 9.83
C VAL A 114 23.91 -7.74 11.32
N PRO A 115 24.55 -6.93 12.18
CA PRO A 115 24.84 -7.31 13.57
C PRO A 115 23.62 -7.66 14.43
N CYS A 116 22.48 -7.05 14.12
CA CYS A 116 21.25 -7.25 14.88
C CYS A 116 20.43 -8.47 14.44
N PHE A 117 20.65 -9.00 13.23
CA PHE A 117 20.02 -10.24 12.77
C PHE A 117 20.78 -11.46 13.33
N LYS A 118 20.60 -11.69 14.63
CA LYS A 118 21.26 -12.79 15.36
C LYS A 118 20.76 -14.18 14.95
N THR A 119 19.55 -14.25 14.39
CA THR A 119 18.88 -15.46 13.90
C THR A 119 18.41 -15.25 12.47
N LEU A 120 17.89 -16.30 11.84
CA LEU A 120 17.15 -16.18 10.58
C LEU A 120 16.01 -15.17 10.72
N VAL A 121 15.84 -14.34 9.69
CA VAL A 121 14.74 -13.36 9.60
C VAL A 121 13.94 -13.62 8.32
N GLN A 122 12.68 -13.19 8.32
CA GLN A 122 11.82 -13.28 7.15
C GLN A 122 12.44 -12.54 5.96
N ALA A 123 12.40 -13.14 4.77
CA ALA A 123 12.86 -12.52 3.54
C ALA A 123 11.84 -11.54 2.94
N ASN A 124 11.26 -10.67 3.78
CA ASN A 124 10.36 -9.60 3.33
C ASN A 124 11.12 -8.48 2.60
N VAL A 125 10.39 -7.59 1.92
CA VAL A 125 10.98 -6.50 1.11
C VAL A 125 11.92 -5.62 1.96
N ARG A 126 11.54 -5.30 3.20
CA ARG A 126 12.35 -4.47 4.13
C ARG A 126 13.67 -5.13 4.52
N ASN A 127 13.62 -6.36 5.02
CA ASN A 127 14.80 -7.11 5.48
C ASN A 127 15.74 -7.41 4.31
N LYS A 128 15.20 -7.77 3.14
CA LYS A 128 16.01 -7.95 1.92
C LYS A 128 16.74 -6.67 1.54
N LYS A 129 16.10 -5.50 1.64
CA LYS A 129 16.75 -4.21 1.38
C LYS A 129 17.92 -3.96 2.34
N ILE A 130 17.73 -4.19 3.64
CA ILE A 130 18.78 -4.08 4.67
C ILE A 130 19.96 -5.00 4.35
N PHE A 131 19.70 -6.27 4.00
CA PHE A 131 20.75 -7.20 3.59
C PHE A 131 21.51 -6.72 2.35
N LYS A 132 20.80 -6.27 1.29
CA LYS A 132 21.42 -5.78 0.06
C LYS A 132 22.36 -4.60 0.34
N GLU A 133 21.94 -3.65 1.17
CA GLU A 133 22.77 -2.50 1.56
C GLU A 133 24.01 -2.95 2.34
N ALA A 134 23.86 -3.85 3.32
CA ALA A 134 24.98 -4.34 4.13
C ALA A 134 25.98 -5.19 3.31
N VAL A 135 25.48 -6.03 2.39
CA VAL A 135 26.29 -6.82 1.44
C VAL A 135 27.17 -5.92 0.57
N MET A 136 26.65 -4.78 0.11
CA MET A 136 27.41 -3.84 -0.72
C MET A 136 28.63 -3.24 0.02
N HIS A 137 28.56 -3.11 1.34
CA HIS A 137 29.63 -2.55 2.18
C HIS A 137 30.71 -3.56 2.60
N MET A 138 30.59 -4.85 2.26
CA MET A 138 31.61 -5.86 2.61
C MET A 138 32.99 -5.55 2.01
N GLN A 139 34.06 -5.87 2.73
CA GLN A 139 35.44 -5.66 2.28
C GLN A 139 36.27 -6.94 2.48
N ALA A 140 37.09 -7.27 1.49
CA ALA A 140 37.99 -8.42 1.52
C ALA A 140 39.23 -8.17 2.39
N LYS A 141 39.44 -8.96 3.44
CA LYS A 141 40.60 -8.90 4.37
C LYS A 141 40.83 -10.26 5.06
N GLY A 142 42.09 -10.59 5.35
CA GLY A 142 42.46 -11.77 6.15
C GLY A 142 42.58 -13.06 5.33
N THR A 143 42.76 -14.18 6.04
CA THR A 143 42.84 -15.53 5.44
C THR A 143 41.50 -16.24 5.45
N THR A 144 41.37 -17.33 4.70
CA THR A 144 40.13 -18.12 4.56
C THR A 144 40.09 -19.27 5.57
N ASP A 145 39.01 -19.36 6.36
CA ASP A 145 38.69 -20.52 7.19
C ASP A 145 37.25 -21.00 6.94
N TYR A 146 37.13 -22.13 6.23
CA TYR A 146 35.82 -22.74 5.95
C TYR A 146 35.17 -23.35 7.19
N LYS A 147 35.95 -23.78 8.18
CA LYS A 147 35.40 -24.44 9.37
C LYS A 147 34.58 -23.47 10.21
N SER A 148 35.06 -22.25 10.44
CA SER A 148 34.29 -21.22 11.15
C SER A 148 33.02 -20.83 10.40
N GLY A 149 33.11 -20.64 9.07
CA GLY A 149 31.95 -20.32 8.20
C GLY A 149 30.83 -21.36 8.30
N PHE A 150 31.17 -22.65 8.13
CA PHE A 150 30.17 -23.72 8.21
C PHE A 150 29.66 -23.96 9.63
N THR A 151 30.51 -23.81 10.65
CA THR A 151 30.08 -23.94 12.06
C THR A 151 29.00 -22.90 12.38
N PHE A 152 29.23 -21.64 12.01
CA PHE A 152 28.24 -20.57 12.15
C PHE A 152 26.93 -20.90 11.42
N ALA A 153 27.01 -21.35 10.17
CA ALA A 153 25.82 -21.66 9.37
C ALA A 153 24.99 -22.81 9.95
N PHE A 154 25.63 -23.88 10.41
CA PHE A 154 24.93 -25.00 11.06
C PHE A 154 24.31 -24.59 12.40
N GLU A 155 24.99 -23.80 13.21
CA GLU A 155 24.44 -23.29 14.47
C GLU A 155 23.21 -22.41 14.23
N GLN A 156 23.21 -21.57 13.19
CA GLN A 156 22.04 -20.78 12.81
C GLN A 156 20.84 -21.66 12.39
N LEU A 157 21.08 -22.74 11.63
CA LEU A 157 20.01 -23.61 11.10
C LEU A 157 19.49 -24.64 12.10
N LEU A 158 20.34 -25.14 13.00
CA LEU A 158 20.05 -26.28 13.86
C LEU A 158 19.70 -25.89 15.30
N ASN A 159 20.20 -24.76 15.82
CA ASN A 159 19.83 -24.34 17.17
C ASN A 159 18.36 -23.93 17.21
N GLU A 160 17.58 -24.61 18.05
CA GLU A 160 16.19 -24.28 18.32
C GLU A 160 16.12 -22.99 19.16
N THR A 161 16.15 -21.86 18.47
CA THR A 161 15.76 -20.58 19.04
C THR A 161 14.25 -20.46 19.01
N SER A 162 13.65 -19.74 19.95
CA SER A 162 12.21 -19.39 19.95
C SER A 162 11.81 -18.45 18.78
N ALA A 163 12.69 -18.27 17.79
CA ALA A 163 12.49 -17.40 16.65
C ALA A 163 11.60 -18.10 15.59
N PRO A 164 10.70 -17.37 14.93
CA PRO A 164 9.91 -17.91 13.82
C PRO A 164 10.83 -18.43 12.69
N ARG A 165 10.46 -19.55 12.05
CA ARG A 165 11.20 -20.19 10.94
C ARG A 165 10.21 -20.82 9.94
N ALA A 166 10.67 -21.10 8.71
CA ALA A 166 9.87 -21.85 7.75
C ALA A 166 9.76 -23.32 8.16
N ASN A 167 10.81 -23.89 8.78
CA ASN A 167 10.88 -25.29 9.21
C ASN A 167 10.57 -26.29 8.08
N CYS A 168 11.03 -25.95 6.88
CA CYS A 168 10.88 -26.78 5.69
C CYS A 168 12.26 -27.10 5.08
N ASN A 169 12.58 -26.60 3.89
CA ASN A 169 13.88 -26.83 3.28
C ASN A 169 14.99 -26.09 4.04
N LYS A 170 15.95 -26.81 4.64
CA LYS A 170 17.12 -26.20 5.30
C LYS A 170 18.33 -26.22 4.38
N MET A 171 18.94 -25.07 4.13
CA MET A 171 20.04 -24.98 3.17
C MET A 171 21.10 -23.93 3.50
N ILE A 172 22.33 -24.24 3.10
CA ILE A 172 23.49 -23.35 3.17
C ILE A 172 23.95 -23.05 1.75
N MET A 173 24.22 -21.79 1.44
CA MET A 173 24.80 -21.36 0.17
C MET A 173 26.14 -20.68 0.43
N MET A 174 27.21 -21.19 -0.19
CA MET A 174 28.56 -20.68 -0.02
C MET A 174 29.07 -20.03 -1.31
N PHE A 175 29.54 -18.79 -1.22
CA PHE A 175 30.19 -18.07 -2.33
C PHE A 175 31.68 -17.88 -2.03
N THR A 176 32.56 -18.42 -2.89
CA THR A 176 34.03 -18.36 -2.74
C THR A 176 34.69 -18.43 -4.13
N ASP A 177 35.99 -18.14 -4.21
CA ASP A 177 36.80 -18.21 -5.44
C ASP A 177 37.63 -19.50 -5.53
N GLY A 178 37.41 -20.46 -4.64
CA GLY A 178 38.18 -21.71 -4.56
C GLY A 178 38.80 -21.89 -3.19
N GLY A 179 39.32 -23.08 -2.90
CA GLY A 179 39.98 -23.35 -1.64
C GLY A 179 40.53 -24.77 -1.55
N GLU A 180 41.37 -24.99 -0.54
CA GLU A 180 42.12 -26.24 -0.37
C GLU A 180 41.48 -27.19 0.66
N ASP A 181 40.76 -26.67 1.66
CA ASP A 181 40.10 -27.48 2.70
C ASP A 181 38.68 -27.90 2.30
N ARG A 182 38.29 -29.12 2.70
CA ARG A 182 36.95 -29.69 2.51
C ARG A 182 36.04 -29.54 3.73
N ALA A 183 36.58 -29.12 4.88
CA ALA A 183 35.85 -28.99 6.15
C ALA A 183 35.04 -30.25 6.53
N GLN A 184 35.53 -31.44 6.18
CA GLN A 184 34.84 -32.72 6.33
C GLN A 184 34.37 -32.99 7.77
N GLU A 185 35.20 -32.65 8.75
CA GLU A 185 34.92 -32.77 10.19
C GLU A 185 33.61 -32.07 10.61
N ILE A 186 33.32 -30.90 10.04
CA ILE A 186 32.11 -30.12 10.38
C ILE A 186 30.86 -30.82 9.81
N PHE A 187 30.92 -31.33 8.59
CA PHE A 187 29.81 -32.05 7.98
C PHE A 187 29.52 -33.37 8.71
N GLU A 188 30.56 -34.09 9.12
CA GLU A 188 30.44 -35.32 9.91
C GLU A 188 29.78 -35.05 11.27
N LYS A 189 30.13 -33.94 11.92
CA LYS A 189 29.57 -33.54 13.21
C LYS A 189 28.10 -33.09 13.14
N TYR A 190 27.75 -32.22 12.19
CA TYR A 190 26.44 -31.55 12.20
C TYR A 190 25.39 -32.15 11.26
N ASN A 191 25.78 -32.78 10.15
CA ASN A 191 24.83 -33.21 9.11
C ASN A 191 24.74 -34.74 8.94
N TRP A 192 25.75 -35.50 9.37
CA TRP A 192 25.74 -36.97 9.27
C TRP A 192 25.09 -37.64 10.49
N PRO A 193 24.40 -38.79 10.31
CA PRO A 193 24.14 -39.51 9.06
C PRO A 193 22.85 -39.07 8.32
N ASN A 194 22.02 -38.24 8.94
CA ASN A 194 20.65 -37.97 8.47
C ASN A 194 20.57 -37.06 7.24
N LYS A 195 21.62 -36.26 6.98
CA LYS A 195 21.78 -35.35 5.84
C LYS A 195 20.54 -34.47 5.64
N THR A 196 20.20 -33.70 6.67
CA THR A 196 19.00 -32.85 6.71
C THR A 196 19.20 -31.49 6.06
N VAL A 197 20.44 -31.01 6.00
CA VAL A 197 20.78 -29.70 5.42
C VAL A 197 21.40 -29.89 4.03
N ARG A 198 20.91 -29.13 3.03
CA ARG A 198 21.45 -29.07 1.66
C ARG A 198 22.52 -27.96 1.56
N VAL A 199 23.59 -28.19 0.82
CA VAL A 199 24.78 -27.30 0.81
C VAL A 199 25.19 -26.98 -0.61
N PHE A 200 24.93 -25.77 -1.07
CA PHE A 200 25.27 -25.31 -2.42
C PHE A 200 26.54 -24.48 -2.41
N THR A 201 27.45 -24.75 -3.33
CA THR A 201 28.75 -24.05 -3.43
C THR A 201 28.86 -23.35 -4.79
N PHE A 202 29.20 -22.07 -4.76
CA PHE A 202 29.35 -21.21 -5.92
C PHE A 202 30.81 -20.77 -6.05
N SER A 203 31.45 -21.19 -7.14
CA SER A 203 32.76 -20.66 -7.56
C SER A 203 32.54 -19.39 -8.37
N VAL A 204 33.08 -18.26 -7.92
CA VAL A 204 32.79 -16.95 -8.52
C VAL A 204 34.05 -16.29 -9.08
N GLY A 205 33.94 -15.74 -10.28
CA GLY A 205 35.02 -15.04 -10.97
C GLY A 205 35.87 -15.97 -11.83
N GLN A 206 36.85 -15.39 -12.49
CA GLN A 206 37.88 -16.14 -13.21
C GLN A 206 39.12 -16.21 -12.32
N HIS A 207 39.45 -17.40 -11.86
CA HIS A 207 40.55 -17.66 -10.96
C HIS A 207 41.21 -19.00 -11.28
N ASN A 208 42.43 -19.19 -10.77
CA ASN A 208 43.20 -20.43 -10.94
C ASN A 208 43.23 -21.28 -9.66
N TYR A 209 42.46 -20.92 -8.64
CA TYR A 209 42.36 -21.70 -7.40
C TYR A 209 41.63 -23.03 -7.63
N ASP A 210 41.95 -24.02 -6.77
CA ASP A 210 41.32 -25.33 -6.86
C ASP A 210 39.84 -25.26 -6.45
N VAL A 211 38.99 -25.84 -7.30
CA VAL A 211 37.54 -25.94 -7.10
C VAL A 211 37.12 -27.36 -6.70
N THR A 212 38.07 -28.31 -6.69
CA THR A 212 37.81 -29.72 -6.35
C THR A 212 37.22 -29.87 -4.94
N PRO A 213 37.67 -29.13 -3.91
CA PRO A 213 37.02 -29.19 -2.59
C PRO A 213 35.59 -28.66 -2.62
N LEU A 214 35.30 -27.60 -3.38
CA LEU A 214 33.95 -27.08 -3.55
C LEU A 214 33.03 -28.05 -4.27
N GLN A 215 33.55 -28.78 -5.27
CA GLN A 215 32.78 -29.85 -5.92
C GLN A 215 32.52 -31.03 -4.98
N TRP A 216 33.42 -31.27 -4.02
CA TRP A 216 33.28 -32.34 -3.06
C TRP A 216 32.26 -32.01 -1.95
N MET A 217 32.23 -30.81 -1.37
CA MET A 217 31.36 -30.47 -0.23
C MET A 217 29.85 -30.76 -0.44
N PRO A 218 29.27 -30.54 -1.64
CA PRO A 218 27.89 -30.92 -1.96
C PRO A 218 27.66 -32.45 -1.96
N VAL A 219 28.64 -33.26 -2.37
CA VAL A 219 28.48 -34.71 -2.63
C VAL A 219 28.10 -35.53 -1.38
N PRO A 220 28.67 -35.29 -0.18
CA PRO A 220 28.23 -35.93 1.06
C PRO A 220 26.80 -35.59 1.46
N THR A 221 26.27 -34.43 1.03
CA THR A 221 24.92 -33.97 1.38
C THR A 221 23.91 -34.41 0.31
N LYS A 222 22.73 -34.89 0.72
CA LYS A 222 21.75 -35.40 -0.25
C LYS A 222 21.31 -34.26 -1.19
N ALA A 223 21.61 -34.40 -2.49
CA ALA A 223 21.14 -33.51 -3.55
C ALA A 223 21.53 -32.04 -3.35
N SER A 224 22.84 -31.80 -3.47
CA SER A 224 23.44 -30.47 -3.48
C SER A 224 24.25 -30.25 -4.77
N TYR A 225 24.40 -28.99 -5.16
CA TYR A 225 24.90 -28.62 -6.49
C TYR A 225 26.09 -27.65 -6.43
N TYR A 226 27.02 -27.82 -7.38
CA TYR A 226 28.11 -26.90 -7.66
C TYR A 226 27.74 -25.99 -8.84
N PHE A 227 27.97 -24.69 -8.70
CA PHE A 227 27.73 -23.68 -9.74
C PHE A 227 28.98 -22.81 -9.97
N GLU A 228 29.21 -22.42 -11.22
CA GLU A 228 30.32 -21.55 -11.60
C GLU A 228 29.80 -20.23 -12.20
N ILE A 229 30.19 -19.09 -11.64
CA ILE A 229 29.76 -17.75 -12.05
C ILE A 229 30.98 -16.98 -12.58
N PRO A 230 31.31 -17.10 -13.88
CA PRO A 230 32.48 -16.43 -14.46
C PRO A 230 32.23 -14.94 -14.75
N SER A 231 30.97 -14.53 -14.90
CA SER A 231 30.62 -13.16 -15.31
C SER A 231 29.21 -12.74 -14.85
N ILE A 232 28.91 -11.45 -14.95
CA ILE A 232 27.60 -10.87 -14.63
C ILE A 232 26.45 -11.53 -15.40
N GLY A 233 26.66 -11.91 -16.66
CA GLY A 233 25.62 -12.53 -17.49
C GLY A 233 25.21 -13.93 -17.02
N ALA A 234 26.09 -14.63 -16.29
CA ALA A 234 25.84 -15.96 -15.74
C ALA A 234 25.10 -15.94 -14.40
N ILE A 235 25.18 -14.81 -13.65
CA ILE A 235 24.60 -14.69 -12.30
C ILE A 235 23.13 -15.07 -12.31
N ARG A 236 22.33 -14.46 -13.20
CA ARG A 236 20.87 -14.63 -13.18
C ARG A 236 20.41 -16.07 -13.43
N ILE A 237 21.14 -16.83 -14.24
CA ILE A 237 20.77 -18.22 -14.57
C ILE A 237 21.11 -19.11 -13.37
N ASN A 238 22.36 -19.05 -12.91
CA ASN A 238 22.87 -19.94 -11.88
C ASN A 238 22.25 -19.69 -10.50
N THR A 239 21.82 -18.46 -10.24
CA THR A 239 21.12 -18.10 -8.98
C THR A 239 19.68 -18.60 -8.93
N GLN A 240 19.08 -19.07 -10.04
CA GLN A 240 17.71 -19.62 -10.06
C GLN A 240 17.67 -21.15 -10.20
N GLU A 241 18.74 -21.78 -10.71
CA GLU A 241 18.78 -23.23 -10.98
C GLU A 241 18.67 -24.12 -9.72
N TYR A 242 18.98 -23.60 -8.53
CA TYR A 242 18.85 -24.38 -7.30
C TYR A 242 17.39 -24.83 -7.04
N LEU A 243 16.39 -24.12 -7.59
CA LEU A 243 14.98 -24.48 -7.46
C LEU A 243 14.66 -25.84 -8.10
N ASP A 244 15.35 -26.23 -9.17
CA ASP A 244 15.17 -27.53 -9.81
C ASP A 244 15.57 -28.68 -8.87
N VAL A 245 16.52 -28.43 -7.98
CA VAL A 245 16.94 -29.40 -6.94
C VAL A 245 15.91 -29.45 -5.82
N LEU A 246 15.41 -28.30 -5.37
CA LEU A 246 14.38 -28.23 -4.32
C LEU A 246 13.02 -28.77 -4.78
N GLY A 247 12.74 -28.78 -6.08
CA GLY A 247 11.52 -29.34 -6.65
C GLY A 247 11.47 -30.88 -6.66
N ARG A 248 12.59 -31.59 -6.50
CA ARG A 248 12.65 -33.07 -6.64
C ARG A 248 11.73 -33.81 -5.64
N PRO A 249 11.74 -33.51 -4.32
CA PRO A 249 10.84 -34.16 -3.37
C PRO A 249 9.36 -33.90 -3.68
N MET A 250 9.06 -32.71 -4.20
CA MET A 250 7.71 -32.31 -4.60
C MET A 250 7.21 -33.12 -5.82
N VAL A 251 8.06 -33.33 -6.83
CA VAL A 251 7.73 -34.19 -7.98
C VAL A 251 7.45 -35.63 -7.54
N LEU A 252 8.25 -36.15 -6.60
CA LEU A 252 8.11 -37.51 -6.07
C LEU A 252 6.87 -37.69 -5.18
N ALA A 253 6.37 -36.62 -4.55
CA ALA A 253 5.11 -36.64 -3.81
C ALA A 253 3.88 -36.78 -4.73
N GLY A 254 4.06 -36.60 -6.05
CA GLY A 254 3.03 -36.87 -7.05
C GLY A 254 1.78 -36.02 -6.86
N PRO A 255 0.56 -36.59 -6.94
CA PRO A 255 -0.69 -35.81 -6.87
C PRO A 255 -0.86 -34.96 -5.61
N ILE A 256 -0.28 -35.37 -4.47
CA ILE A 256 -0.41 -34.66 -3.18
C ILE A 256 0.26 -33.28 -3.26
N ALA A 257 1.30 -33.14 -4.07
CA ALA A 257 2.02 -31.90 -4.29
C ALA A 257 1.38 -30.97 -5.33
N LYS A 258 0.37 -31.43 -6.08
CA LYS A 258 -0.40 -30.60 -7.02
C LYS A 258 -1.45 -29.78 -6.28
N GLN A 259 -1.00 -28.84 -5.47
CA GLN A 259 -1.86 -27.88 -4.78
C GLN A 259 -1.75 -26.52 -5.44
N VAL A 260 -2.88 -25.81 -5.54
CA VAL A 260 -2.89 -24.45 -6.06
C VAL A 260 -2.38 -23.53 -4.95
N GLN A 261 -1.34 -22.76 -5.26
CA GLN A 261 -0.82 -21.73 -4.37
C GLN A 261 -1.11 -20.36 -4.95
N TRP A 262 -1.41 -19.40 -4.08
CA TRP A 262 -1.69 -18.03 -4.49
C TRP A 262 -0.52 -17.12 -4.18
N THR A 263 -0.13 -16.29 -5.15
CA THR A 263 0.90 -15.27 -4.95
C THR A 263 0.40 -14.10 -4.11
N ASN A 264 1.34 -13.34 -3.56
CA ASN A 264 1.09 -11.99 -3.07
C ASN A 264 0.55 -11.09 -4.19
N VAL A 265 -0.07 -9.97 -3.82
CA VAL A 265 -0.55 -8.97 -4.79
C VAL A 265 0.64 -8.33 -5.50
N TYR A 266 0.61 -8.31 -6.83
CA TYR A 266 1.66 -7.64 -7.62
C TYR A 266 1.07 -6.90 -8.82
N GLN A 267 1.86 -5.97 -9.38
CA GLN A 267 1.47 -5.22 -10.57
C GLN A 267 1.76 -6.05 -11.83
N ASP A 268 0.72 -6.38 -12.59
CA ASP A 268 0.84 -7.13 -13.84
C ASP A 268 1.82 -6.48 -14.84
N ALA A 269 2.53 -7.32 -15.58
CA ALA A 269 3.45 -6.94 -16.63
C ALA A 269 2.74 -6.45 -17.91
N LEU A 270 1.51 -6.91 -18.15
CA LEU A 270 0.70 -6.57 -19.33
C LEU A 270 -0.23 -5.37 -19.13
N GLY A 271 -0.27 -4.81 -17.92
CA GLY A 271 -1.03 -3.59 -17.61
C GLY A 271 -2.44 -3.83 -17.08
N LEU A 272 -2.81 -5.06 -16.67
CA LEU A 272 -4.12 -5.37 -16.07
C LEU A 272 -4.35 -4.69 -14.71
N GLY A 273 -3.31 -4.14 -14.08
CA GLY A 273 -3.37 -3.55 -12.74
C GLY A 273 -2.77 -4.47 -11.69
N LEU A 274 -3.32 -4.42 -10.48
CA LEU A 274 -2.97 -5.34 -9.40
C LEU A 274 -3.64 -6.70 -9.64
N VAL A 275 -2.86 -7.77 -9.55
CA VAL A 275 -3.29 -9.15 -9.77
C VAL A 275 -2.75 -10.05 -8.67
N ILE A 276 -3.40 -11.20 -8.50
CA ILE A 276 -2.84 -12.39 -7.85
C ILE A 276 -2.82 -13.53 -8.86
N THR A 277 -1.89 -14.47 -8.71
CA THR A 277 -1.78 -15.62 -9.60
C THR A 277 -1.96 -16.90 -8.82
N GLY A 278 -2.89 -17.74 -9.27
CA GLY A 278 -2.98 -19.12 -8.82
C GLY A 278 -1.98 -19.95 -9.60
N THR A 279 -1.04 -20.60 -8.91
CA THR A 279 0.06 -21.35 -9.52
C THR A 279 -0.05 -22.84 -9.21
N MET A 280 0.36 -23.68 -10.17
CA MET A 280 0.39 -25.13 -10.01
C MET A 280 1.60 -25.72 -10.76
N PRO A 281 2.39 -26.60 -10.13
CA PRO A 281 3.52 -27.24 -10.79
C PRO A 281 3.07 -28.31 -11.80
N VAL A 282 3.81 -28.41 -12.90
CA VAL A 282 3.64 -29.45 -13.93
C VAL A 282 4.83 -30.40 -13.87
N PHE A 283 4.55 -31.68 -13.62
CA PHE A 283 5.59 -32.70 -13.49
C PHE A 283 5.89 -33.40 -14.81
N ASN A 284 7.14 -33.80 -15.00
CA ASN A 284 7.50 -34.67 -16.10
C ASN A 284 7.20 -36.13 -15.76
N LEU A 285 6.16 -36.69 -16.40
CA LEU A 285 5.72 -38.07 -16.15
C LEU A 285 6.26 -39.08 -17.18
N THR A 286 7.21 -38.70 -18.04
CA THR A 286 7.80 -39.65 -19.00
C THR A 286 8.62 -40.69 -18.24
N ALA A 287 8.21 -41.96 -18.32
CA ALA A 287 8.94 -43.08 -17.76
C ALA A 287 10.01 -43.54 -18.75
N ASP A 288 11.28 -43.30 -18.44
CA ASP A 288 12.36 -44.01 -19.12
C ASP A 288 12.41 -45.45 -18.60
N THR A 289 12.48 -46.41 -19.53
CA THR A 289 12.55 -47.87 -19.27
C THR A 289 13.81 -48.29 -18.49
N ALA A 290 14.71 -47.36 -18.20
CA ALA A 290 15.92 -47.55 -17.39
C ALA A 290 15.87 -46.69 -16.10
N SER A 291 15.13 -47.17 -15.10
CA SER A 291 15.36 -46.92 -13.66
C SER A 291 15.63 -45.50 -13.13
N ALA A 292 15.14 -44.44 -13.77
CA ALA A 292 15.04 -43.12 -13.13
C ALA A 292 13.75 -42.42 -13.57
N GLN A 293 12.78 -42.29 -12.66
CA GLN A 293 11.70 -41.32 -12.86
C GLN A 293 12.34 -39.93 -13.00
N ASN A 294 11.91 -39.15 -14.01
CA ASN A 294 12.35 -37.77 -14.15
C ASN A 294 11.88 -36.95 -12.94
N GLN A 295 12.81 -36.51 -12.10
CA GLN A 295 12.52 -35.80 -10.83
C GLN A 295 12.43 -34.28 -10.99
N LEU A 296 12.28 -33.78 -12.22
CA LEU A 296 12.22 -32.37 -12.52
C LEU A 296 10.81 -31.94 -12.91
N ILE A 297 10.47 -30.70 -12.59
CA ILE A 297 9.27 -30.05 -13.10
C ILE A 297 9.47 -29.71 -14.58
N LEU A 298 8.41 -29.84 -15.39
CA LEU A 298 8.39 -29.26 -16.73
C LEU A 298 8.27 -27.73 -16.66
N GLY A 299 7.58 -27.23 -15.64
CA GLY A 299 7.36 -25.82 -15.42
C GLY A 299 6.22 -25.57 -14.44
N VAL A 300 5.78 -24.31 -14.37
CA VAL A 300 4.65 -23.88 -13.55
C VAL A 300 3.60 -23.26 -14.45
N MET A 301 2.34 -23.62 -14.22
CA MET A 301 1.18 -22.98 -14.83
C MET A 301 0.62 -21.95 -13.86
N GLY A 302 0.32 -20.76 -14.37
CA GLY A 302 -0.27 -19.66 -13.61
C GLY A 302 -1.53 -19.11 -14.28
N VAL A 303 -2.49 -18.71 -13.47
CA VAL A 303 -3.70 -17.98 -13.88
C VAL A 303 -3.83 -16.71 -13.06
N ASP A 304 -3.92 -15.58 -13.73
CA ASP A 304 -4.07 -14.27 -13.09
C ASP A 304 -5.53 -13.93 -12.79
N ILE A 305 -5.79 -13.39 -11.60
CA ILE A 305 -7.05 -12.78 -11.20
C ILE A 305 -6.78 -11.32 -10.84
N ALA A 306 -7.43 -10.41 -11.57
CA ALA A 306 -7.36 -8.99 -11.26
C ALA A 306 -8.12 -8.68 -9.97
N ILE A 307 -7.53 -7.86 -9.10
CA ILE A 307 -8.17 -7.43 -7.84
C ILE A 307 -9.49 -6.70 -8.11
N ASN A 308 -9.62 -6.01 -9.25
CA ASN A 308 -10.88 -5.36 -9.64
C ASN A 308 -12.03 -6.35 -9.86
N GLU A 309 -11.76 -7.58 -10.28
CA GLU A 309 -12.80 -8.62 -10.41
C GLU A 309 -13.27 -9.12 -9.03
N ILE A 310 -12.38 -9.16 -8.04
CA ILE A 310 -12.71 -9.46 -6.64
C ILE A 310 -13.53 -8.31 -6.03
N LYS A 311 -13.14 -7.05 -6.31
CA LYS A 311 -13.88 -5.85 -5.88
C LYS A 311 -15.32 -5.83 -6.40
N LYS A 312 -15.55 -6.25 -7.65
CA LYS A 312 -16.91 -6.38 -8.22
C LYS A 312 -17.80 -7.36 -7.45
N LYS A 313 -17.23 -8.36 -6.76
CA LYS A 313 -17.97 -9.29 -5.90
C LYS A 313 -18.29 -8.73 -4.51
N THR A 314 -17.66 -7.63 -4.13
CA THR A 314 -17.79 -6.97 -2.83
C THR A 314 -18.23 -5.50 -3.00
N PRO A 315 -19.45 -5.25 -3.52
CA PRO A 315 -19.92 -3.89 -3.82
C PRO A 315 -20.03 -3.04 -2.54
N THR A 316 -19.22 -2.00 -2.45
CA THR A 316 -19.15 -1.09 -1.29
C THR A 316 -20.45 -0.30 -1.09
N TYR A 317 -21.17 0.00 -2.17
CA TYR A 317 -22.40 0.79 -2.09
C TYR A 317 -23.54 0.12 -1.33
N ARG A 318 -23.47 -1.20 -1.08
CA ARG A 318 -24.44 -1.91 -0.23
C ARG A 318 -24.11 -1.83 1.25
N LEU A 319 -22.88 -1.42 1.59
CA LEU A 319 -22.34 -1.36 2.95
C LEU A 319 -22.45 0.04 3.56
N GLY A 320 -22.75 1.05 2.74
CA GLY A 320 -22.70 2.48 3.09
C GLY A 320 -21.29 3.07 3.01
N ALA A 321 -21.18 4.39 3.08
CA ALA A 321 -19.93 5.13 2.82
C ALA A 321 -18.72 4.71 3.67
N ASN A 322 -18.97 4.37 4.94
CA ASN A 322 -17.93 4.00 5.89
C ASN A 322 -17.83 2.48 6.12
N GLY A 323 -18.62 1.70 5.38
CA GLY A 323 -18.53 0.24 5.37
C GLY A 323 -17.56 -0.24 4.30
N TYR A 324 -16.73 -1.23 4.62
CA TYR A 324 -15.80 -1.81 3.65
C TYR A 324 -15.50 -3.27 3.96
N THR A 325 -15.14 -4.00 2.91
CA THR A 325 -14.56 -5.34 3.03
C THR A 325 -13.06 -5.26 2.93
N PHE A 326 -12.39 -6.19 3.61
CA PHE A 326 -10.97 -6.41 3.47
C PHE A 326 -10.68 -7.91 3.46
N ALA A 327 -9.56 -8.32 2.87
CA ALA A 327 -9.15 -9.71 2.85
C ALA A 327 -7.69 -9.79 3.24
N ILE A 328 -7.32 -10.79 4.05
CA ILE A 328 -5.93 -11.02 4.46
C ILE A 328 -5.47 -12.43 4.11
N ASP A 329 -4.17 -12.57 3.89
CA ASP A 329 -3.49 -13.85 3.74
C ASP A 329 -3.01 -14.41 5.11
N PRO A 330 -2.44 -15.63 5.15
CA PRO A 330 -1.86 -16.22 6.36
C PRO A 330 -0.61 -15.50 6.91
N ASN A 331 0.01 -14.62 6.11
CA ASN A 331 1.11 -13.76 6.53
C ASN A 331 0.60 -12.46 7.19
N GLY A 332 -0.68 -12.12 7.03
CA GLY A 332 -1.35 -10.91 7.48
C GLY A 332 -1.30 -9.75 6.49
N TYR A 333 -0.86 -9.99 5.26
CA TYR A 333 -0.90 -9.03 4.16
C TYR A 333 -2.32 -8.88 3.61
N VAL A 334 -2.69 -7.66 3.23
CA VAL A 334 -4.01 -7.35 2.70
C VAL A 334 -4.08 -7.63 1.21
N LEU A 335 -5.00 -8.50 0.82
CA LEU A 335 -5.38 -8.75 -0.57
C LEU A 335 -6.31 -7.65 -1.10
N LEU A 336 -7.25 -7.21 -0.25
CA LEU A 336 -8.25 -6.20 -0.54
C LEU A 336 -8.32 -5.25 0.64
N HIS A 337 -8.19 -3.95 0.40
CA HIS A 337 -8.40 -2.91 1.41
C HIS A 337 -8.63 -1.54 0.73
N PRO A 338 -9.46 -0.63 1.27
CA PRO A 338 -9.62 0.72 0.71
C PRO A 338 -8.30 1.51 0.63
N ASN A 339 -7.39 1.30 1.57
CA ASN A 339 -6.07 1.95 1.60
C ASN A 339 -5.03 1.26 0.69
N LEU A 340 -5.39 0.15 0.02
CA LEU A 340 -4.55 -0.49 -0.99
C LEU A 340 -4.72 0.23 -2.33
N ARG A 341 -3.88 1.24 -2.61
CA ARG A 341 -3.96 2.05 -3.84
C ARG A 341 -2.92 1.63 -4.89
N PRO A 342 -3.29 1.41 -6.16
CA PRO A 342 -2.31 1.12 -7.21
C PRO A 342 -1.57 2.41 -7.61
N LYS A 343 -0.45 2.76 -6.96
CA LYS A 343 0.43 3.81 -7.49
C LYS A 343 1.43 3.22 -8.49
N ILE A 344 1.40 3.76 -9.70
CA ILE A 344 2.20 3.37 -10.86
C ILE A 344 3.64 3.87 -10.63
N ILE A 345 4.63 2.97 -10.60
CA ILE A 345 5.99 3.11 -11.18
C ILE A 345 6.74 1.76 -10.97
N ASN A 346 7.07 1.03 -12.04
CA ASN A 346 8.22 0.09 -12.17
C ASN A 346 8.64 -0.87 -11.04
N PHE A 347 7.75 -1.38 -10.18
CA PHE A 347 8.18 -2.37 -9.20
C PHE A 347 8.43 -3.75 -9.84
N ARG A 348 9.60 -4.30 -9.51
CA ARG A 348 9.91 -5.74 -9.62
C ARG A 348 9.39 -6.51 -8.40
N GLU A 349 9.15 -5.82 -7.29
CA GLU A 349 8.78 -6.38 -6.01
C GLU A 349 7.25 -6.46 -5.83
N PRO A 350 6.74 -7.44 -5.07
CA PRO A 350 5.34 -7.55 -4.73
C PRO A 350 4.87 -6.40 -3.84
N VAL A 351 3.55 -6.18 -3.83
CA VAL A 351 2.88 -5.16 -3.02
C VAL A 351 2.41 -5.82 -1.73
N THR A 352 3.32 -5.94 -0.75
CA THR A 352 3.06 -6.56 0.55
C THR A 352 2.76 -5.51 1.62
N LEU A 353 1.48 -5.17 1.75
CA LEU A 353 0.98 -4.28 2.80
C LEU A 353 0.32 -5.11 3.92
N ASP A 354 0.77 -5.00 5.16
CA ASP A 354 0.11 -5.64 6.31
C ASP A 354 -1.19 -4.92 6.70
N PHE A 355 -2.15 -5.65 7.26
CA PHE A 355 -3.38 -5.09 7.83
C PHE A 355 -3.10 -4.04 8.92
N LEU A 356 -2.12 -4.27 9.80
CA LEU A 356 -1.76 -3.34 10.88
C LEU A 356 -0.99 -2.10 10.39
N ASP A 357 -0.60 -2.10 9.12
CA ASP A 357 -0.01 -0.95 8.44
C ASP A 357 -1.05 -0.21 7.59
N ALA A 358 -2.02 -0.96 7.03
CA ALA A 358 -3.13 -0.40 6.26
C ALA A 358 -4.10 0.40 7.14
N GLU A 359 -4.22 0.02 8.40
CA GLU A 359 -4.99 0.72 9.42
C GLU A 359 -4.12 1.08 10.62
N MET A 360 -4.56 2.02 11.46
CA MET A 360 -3.87 2.31 12.71
C MET A 360 -3.86 1.08 13.63
N GLU A 361 -2.66 0.73 14.11
CA GLU A 361 -2.39 -0.40 14.99
C GLU A 361 -3.10 -0.25 16.35
N ASP A 362 -3.76 -1.33 16.77
CA ASP A 362 -4.52 -1.45 18.02
C ASP A 362 -4.43 -2.90 18.51
N ASN A 363 -4.26 -3.11 19.81
CA ASN A 363 -4.19 -4.45 20.41
C ASN A 363 -5.41 -5.33 20.05
N ASN A 364 -6.60 -4.73 19.92
CA ASN A 364 -7.80 -5.46 19.50
C ASN A 364 -7.71 -5.89 18.04
N LYS A 365 -7.11 -5.07 17.16
CA LYS A 365 -6.91 -5.38 15.74
C LYS A 365 -5.84 -6.44 15.55
N GLU A 366 -4.79 -6.44 16.37
CA GLU A 366 -3.79 -7.51 16.39
C GLU A 366 -4.44 -8.88 16.70
N GLU A 367 -5.35 -8.92 17.67
CA GLU A 367 -6.09 -10.13 17.99
C GLU A 367 -7.05 -10.56 16.85
N ILE A 368 -7.75 -9.60 16.22
CA ILE A 368 -8.59 -9.89 15.03
C ILE A 368 -7.74 -10.48 13.92
N ARG A 369 -6.60 -9.85 13.60
CA ARG A 369 -5.64 -10.33 12.60
C ARG A 369 -5.18 -11.74 12.90
N ARG A 370 -4.82 -12.03 14.16
CA ARG A 370 -4.40 -13.36 14.59
C ARG A 370 -5.49 -14.41 14.38
N GLN A 371 -6.73 -14.13 14.78
CA GLN A 371 -7.84 -15.07 14.62
C GLN A 371 -8.17 -15.33 13.15
N MET A 372 -8.07 -14.30 12.29
CA MET A 372 -8.22 -14.44 10.85
C MET A 372 -7.11 -15.29 10.21
N ILE A 373 -5.85 -15.12 10.64
CA ILE A 373 -4.72 -15.95 10.20
C ILE A 373 -4.89 -17.42 10.63
N ASP A 374 -5.43 -17.64 11.83
CA ASP A 374 -5.73 -18.98 12.33
C ASP A 374 -6.95 -19.63 11.64
N GLY A 375 -7.64 -18.92 10.75
CA GLY A 375 -8.81 -19.41 10.01
C GLY A 375 -10.08 -19.52 10.85
N ARG A 376 -10.21 -18.72 11.91
CA ARG A 376 -11.39 -18.71 12.80
C ARG A 376 -12.36 -17.62 12.39
N SER A 377 -13.65 -17.94 12.30
CA SER A 377 -14.69 -16.92 12.14
C SER A 377 -14.97 -16.20 13.45
N GLY A 378 -15.33 -14.92 13.38
CA GLY A 378 -15.62 -14.13 14.57
C GLY A 378 -16.23 -12.78 14.26
N GLN A 379 -16.69 -12.13 15.31
CA GLN A 379 -17.18 -10.75 15.28
C GLN A 379 -16.70 -10.01 16.52
N ARG A 380 -16.28 -8.75 16.34
CA ARG A 380 -15.86 -7.89 17.44
C ARG A 380 -16.24 -6.45 17.16
N LYS A 381 -16.80 -5.79 18.16
CA LYS A 381 -17.10 -4.37 18.14
C LYS A 381 -15.98 -3.62 18.87
N ILE A 382 -15.29 -2.72 18.18
CA ILE A 382 -14.16 -1.97 18.74
C ILE A 382 -14.33 -0.48 18.47
N LYS A 383 -13.92 0.33 19.43
CA LYS A 383 -13.79 1.78 19.25
C LYS A 383 -12.39 2.03 18.71
N THR A 384 -12.29 2.48 17.46
CA THR A 384 -11.02 2.66 16.77
C THR A 384 -10.93 4.07 16.22
N LEU A 385 -9.69 4.55 16.13
CA LEU A 385 -9.36 5.74 15.35
C LEU A 385 -9.46 5.39 13.86
N ILE A 386 -9.95 6.33 13.05
CA ILE A 386 -10.17 6.18 11.62
C ILE A 386 -9.54 7.38 10.93
N LYS A 387 -8.66 7.10 9.98
CA LYS A 387 -8.03 8.12 9.15
C LYS A 387 -9.04 8.65 8.13
N SER A 388 -9.13 9.97 7.98
CA SER A 388 -9.97 10.59 6.95
C SER A 388 -9.41 10.36 5.54
N VAL A 389 -10.27 10.46 4.52
CA VAL A 389 -9.89 10.22 3.11
C VAL A 389 -8.86 11.24 2.60
N ASP A 390 -8.96 12.48 3.09
CA ASP A 390 -8.05 13.59 2.81
C ASP A 390 -6.78 13.57 3.67
N GLU A 391 -6.61 12.57 4.53
CA GLU A 391 -5.42 12.35 5.36
C GLU A 391 -5.11 13.46 6.37
N ARG A 392 -6.06 14.38 6.62
CA ARG A 392 -5.90 15.52 7.54
C ARG A 392 -6.46 15.29 8.93
N TYR A 393 -7.49 14.45 9.05
CA TYR A 393 -8.23 14.25 10.28
C TYR A 393 -8.19 12.79 10.74
N ILE A 394 -8.37 12.59 12.04
CA ILE A 394 -8.64 11.28 12.64
C ILE A 394 -9.93 11.39 13.44
N ASP A 395 -10.87 10.50 13.15
CA ASP A 395 -12.13 10.40 13.89
C ASP A 395 -12.16 9.12 14.74
N GLU A 396 -12.60 9.23 15.99
CA GLU A 396 -12.80 8.08 16.87
C GLU A 396 -14.22 7.54 16.73
N SER A 397 -14.39 6.34 16.17
CA SER A 397 -15.71 5.77 15.90
C SER A 397 -15.81 4.29 16.27
N LEU A 398 -17.03 3.84 16.50
CA LEU A 398 -17.35 2.45 16.86
C LEU A 398 -17.59 1.62 15.60
N ARG A 399 -16.74 0.63 15.38
CA ARG A 399 -16.81 -0.28 14.22
C ARG A 399 -17.07 -1.71 14.66
N THR A 400 -17.89 -2.40 13.90
CA THR A 400 -18.11 -3.84 14.04
C THR A 400 -17.29 -4.55 12.94
N TYR A 401 -16.25 -5.25 13.35
CA TYR A 401 -15.45 -6.13 12.48
C TYR A 401 -16.06 -7.52 12.54
N THR A 402 -16.34 -8.11 11.38
CA THR A 402 -16.83 -9.49 11.24
C THR A 402 -15.96 -10.19 10.22
N TRP A 403 -15.50 -11.41 10.49
CA TRP A 403 -14.60 -12.11 9.59
C TRP A 403 -14.89 -13.61 9.52
N THR A 404 -14.49 -14.22 8.41
CA THR A 404 -14.65 -15.66 8.15
C THR A 404 -13.58 -16.12 7.15
N PRO A 405 -13.07 -17.37 7.24
CA PRO A 405 -12.20 -17.93 6.23
C PRO A 405 -12.97 -18.13 4.90
N VAL A 406 -12.26 -18.00 3.79
CA VAL A 406 -12.79 -18.28 2.44
C VAL A 406 -12.55 -19.75 2.12
N GLU A 407 -13.62 -20.53 2.03
CA GLU A 407 -13.55 -21.97 1.77
C GLU A 407 -12.78 -22.29 0.49
N GLY A 408 -11.85 -23.25 0.59
CA GLY A 408 -11.00 -23.68 -0.54
C GLY A 408 -9.75 -22.83 -0.77
N THR A 409 -9.49 -21.82 0.07
CA THR A 409 -8.25 -21.01 0.04
C THR A 409 -7.74 -20.74 1.45
N ASP A 410 -6.52 -20.20 1.56
CA ASP A 410 -5.94 -19.78 2.84
C ASP A 410 -6.27 -18.32 3.20
N TYR A 411 -7.14 -17.65 2.44
CA TYR A 411 -7.55 -16.28 2.69
C TYR A 411 -8.68 -16.19 3.72
N SER A 412 -8.67 -15.11 4.50
CA SER A 412 -9.77 -14.73 5.39
C SER A 412 -10.39 -13.40 4.94
N LEU A 413 -11.71 -13.37 4.81
CA LEU A 413 -12.48 -12.18 4.44
C LEU A 413 -13.04 -11.51 5.69
N GLY A 414 -12.79 -10.21 5.81
CA GLY A 414 -13.33 -9.33 6.82
C GLY A 414 -14.30 -8.31 6.24
N LEU A 415 -15.28 -7.92 7.06
CA LEU A 415 -16.27 -6.88 6.79
C LEU A 415 -16.29 -5.94 7.99
N VAL A 416 -16.14 -4.64 7.71
CA VAL A 416 -16.19 -3.58 8.70
C VAL A 416 -17.43 -2.74 8.44
N LEU A 417 -18.30 -2.61 9.44
CA LEU A 417 -19.51 -1.79 9.36
C LEU A 417 -19.60 -0.82 10.56
N PRO A 418 -20.04 0.43 10.35
CA PRO A 418 -20.57 1.24 11.44
C PRO A 418 -21.92 0.71 11.91
N THR A 419 -22.24 1.00 13.17
CA THR A 419 -23.54 0.66 13.78
C THR A 419 -24.76 1.22 13.03
N TYR A 420 -24.65 2.40 12.42
CA TYR A 420 -25.75 3.03 11.68
C TYR A 420 -25.96 2.45 10.27
N SER A 421 -25.03 1.64 9.75
CA SER A 421 -25.13 1.00 8.42
C SER A 421 -25.53 -0.48 8.52
N GLU A 422 -25.95 -0.96 9.69
CA GLU A 422 -26.55 -2.29 9.84
C GLU A 422 -27.89 -2.42 9.10
N ASN A 423 -28.53 -1.28 8.79
CA ASN A 423 -29.76 -1.20 8.00
C ASN A 423 -29.55 -0.25 6.82
N HIS A 424 -30.18 -0.54 5.67
CA HIS A 424 -30.15 0.31 4.48
C HIS A 424 -31.57 0.54 3.95
N ILE A 425 -31.72 1.61 3.16
CA ILE A 425 -32.98 1.92 2.48
C ILE A 425 -32.98 1.24 1.11
N LYS A 426 -34.09 0.55 0.80
CA LYS A 426 -34.33 -0.04 -0.51
C LYS A 426 -35.61 0.55 -1.09
N ALA A 427 -35.47 1.31 -2.17
CA ALA A 427 -36.59 1.82 -2.92
C ALA A 427 -37.30 0.68 -3.67
N ASN A 428 -38.62 0.65 -3.59
CA ASN A 428 -39.47 -0.27 -4.35
C ASN A 428 -40.42 0.57 -5.22
N LEU A 429 -40.07 0.73 -6.50
CA LEU A 429 -40.78 1.59 -7.46
C LEU A 429 -41.74 0.78 -8.36
N SER A 430 -42.18 -0.42 -7.95
CA SER A 430 -43.00 -1.32 -8.77
C SER A 430 -44.46 -0.88 -8.96
N ASP A 431 -44.96 0.14 -8.25
CA ASP A 431 -46.34 0.61 -8.39
C ASP A 431 -46.52 1.62 -9.54
N GLN A 432 -47.60 1.48 -10.32
CA GLN A 432 -47.91 2.35 -11.46
C GLN A 432 -48.08 3.85 -11.09
N ILE A 433 -48.51 4.17 -9.86
CA ILE A 433 -48.61 5.56 -9.37
C ILE A 433 -47.22 6.16 -9.13
N LEU A 434 -46.26 5.34 -8.70
CA LEU A 434 -44.87 5.76 -8.52
C LEU A 434 -44.16 6.01 -9.87
N GLN A 435 -44.66 5.48 -11.00
CA GLN A 435 -44.09 5.76 -12.33
C GLN A 435 -44.31 7.21 -12.81
N VAL A 436 -45.41 7.87 -12.42
CA VAL A 436 -45.60 9.30 -12.75
C VAL A 436 -44.67 10.17 -11.91
N GLN A 437 -44.51 9.81 -10.63
CA GLN A 437 -43.56 10.45 -9.72
C GLN A 437 -42.11 10.23 -10.20
N TYR A 438 -41.81 9.04 -10.70
CA TYR A 438 -40.55 8.66 -11.33
C TYR A 438 -40.18 9.60 -12.49
N PHE A 439 -41.11 9.91 -13.40
CA PHE A 439 -40.82 10.84 -14.50
C PHE A 439 -40.47 12.24 -14.00
N LYS A 440 -41.22 12.77 -13.02
CA LYS A 440 -40.94 14.08 -12.42
C LYS A 440 -39.62 14.11 -11.66
N ASP A 441 -39.28 13.04 -10.97
CA ASP A 441 -38.03 12.95 -10.21
C ASP A 441 -36.84 12.76 -11.15
N PHE A 442 -37.04 12.11 -12.31
CA PHE A 442 -36.04 12.03 -13.37
C PHE A 442 -35.82 13.37 -14.09
N GLU A 443 -36.87 14.15 -14.34
CA GLU A 443 -36.76 15.51 -14.92
C GLU A 443 -35.87 16.43 -14.07
N SER A 444 -35.82 16.20 -12.75
CA SER A 444 -34.94 16.91 -11.82
C SER A 444 -33.44 16.67 -12.06
N LEU A 445 -33.06 15.65 -12.82
CA LEU A 445 -31.67 15.38 -13.20
C LEU A 445 -31.27 16.13 -14.47
N LEU A 446 -32.24 16.66 -15.23
CA LEU A 446 -31.98 17.32 -16.50
C LEU A 446 -31.29 18.67 -16.28
N PRO A 447 -30.30 19.04 -17.12
CA PRO A 447 -29.60 20.32 -17.03
C PRO A 447 -30.53 21.55 -17.02
N ASN A 448 -31.69 21.46 -17.70
CA ASN A 448 -32.69 22.53 -17.73
C ASN A 448 -33.25 22.88 -16.34
N SER A 449 -33.23 21.94 -15.39
CA SER A 449 -33.69 22.18 -14.02
C SER A 449 -32.68 22.96 -13.18
N PHE A 450 -31.39 23.00 -13.58
CA PHE A 450 -30.30 23.47 -12.71
C PHE A 450 -30.39 24.94 -12.36
N GLU A 451 -30.90 25.78 -13.27
CA GLU A 451 -31.09 27.20 -13.00
C GLU A 451 -32.05 27.44 -11.83
N SER A 452 -33.12 26.65 -11.75
CA SER A 452 -34.16 26.85 -10.74
C SER A 452 -33.96 25.98 -9.50
N GLU A 453 -33.41 24.78 -9.64
CA GLU A 453 -33.32 23.80 -8.56
C GLU A 453 -31.89 23.52 -8.08
N GLY A 454 -30.88 24.09 -8.73
CA GLY A 454 -29.46 23.88 -8.42
C GLY A 454 -28.83 22.75 -9.22
N HIS A 455 -27.50 22.80 -9.33
CA HIS A 455 -26.69 21.86 -10.08
C HIS A 455 -26.69 20.47 -9.44
N VAL A 456 -26.76 19.43 -10.26
CA VAL A 456 -26.74 18.04 -9.81
C VAL A 456 -25.45 17.36 -10.25
N PHE A 457 -24.78 16.71 -9.30
CA PHE A 457 -23.69 15.77 -9.54
C PHE A 457 -24.19 14.35 -9.28
N ILE A 458 -23.80 13.42 -10.15
CA ILE A 458 -24.13 12.00 -10.05
C ILE A 458 -22.86 11.17 -9.83
N ALA A 459 -22.90 10.25 -8.89
CA ALA A 459 -21.79 9.35 -8.61
C ALA A 459 -21.49 8.46 -9.84
N PRO A 460 -20.23 8.36 -10.29
CA PRO A 460 -19.81 7.54 -11.44
C PRO A 460 -19.81 6.03 -11.14
N ARG A 461 -21.01 5.49 -10.86
CA ARG A 461 -21.26 4.08 -10.58
C ARG A 461 -21.67 3.34 -11.86
N GLU A 462 -21.42 2.04 -11.90
CA GLU A 462 -21.87 1.15 -12.99
C GLU A 462 -23.36 0.82 -12.81
N TYR A 463 -24.25 1.79 -13.08
CA TYR A 463 -25.71 1.62 -12.95
C TYR A 463 -26.27 0.55 -13.92
N CYS A 464 -25.69 0.50 -15.12
CA CYS A 464 -26.01 -0.46 -16.17
C CYS A 464 -24.72 -0.88 -16.90
N ASN A 465 -24.68 -2.10 -17.42
CA ASN A 465 -23.46 -2.63 -18.09
C ASN A 465 -23.04 -1.84 -19.35
N ASP A 466 -24.00 -1.20 -20.03
CA ASP A 466 -23.77 -0.45 -21.28
C ASP A 466 -23.47 1.04 -21.04
N LEU A 467 -23.38 1.48 -19.78
CA LEU A 467 -23.11 2.87 -19.43
C LEU A 467 -21.62 3.20 -19.58
N GLU A 468 -21.29 4.18 -20.41
CA GLU A 468 -19.92 4.68 -20.56
C GLU A 468 -19.51 5.56 -19.38
N LEU A 469 -18.52 5.10 -18.61
CA LEU A 469 -17.94 5.85 -17.50
C LEU A 469 -17.04 6.97 -18.04
N SER A 470 -17.24 8.21 -17.56
CA SER A 470 -16.36 9.36 -17.82
C SER A 470 -15.86 9.96 -16.52
N ASN A 471 -14.64 10.51 -16.55
CA ASN A 471 -14.08 11.29 -15.44
C ASN A 471 -14.74 12.67 -15.33
N ASN A 472 -15.33 13.18 -16.41
CA ASN A 472 -16.06 14.43 -16.41
C ASN A 472 -17.52 14.17 -16.03
N ASN A 473 -17.96 14.73 -14.89
CA ASN A 473 -19.28 14.43 -14.35
C ASN A 473 -20.43 14.90 -15.27
N THR A 474 -20.27 16.03 -15.95
CA THR A 474 -21.29 16.55 -16.86
C THR A 474 -21.49 15.62 -18.06
N GLU A 475 -20.39 15.11 -18.63
CA GLU A 475 -20.43 14.13 -19.71
C GLU A 475 -21.05 12.81 -19.23
N PHE A 476 -20.64 12.35 -18.05
CA PHE A 476 -21.19 11.14 -17.45
C PHE A 476 -22.70 11.24 -17.18
N LEU A 477 -23.17 12.39 -16.69
CA LEU A 477 -24.60 12.65 -16.49
C LEU A 477 -25.38 12.64 -17.82
N LEU A 478 -24.83 13.25 -18.88
CA LEU A 478 -25.45 13.22 -20.21
C LEU A 478 -25.52 11.80 -20.79
N ASN A 479 -24.46 11.01 -20.62
CA ASN A 479 -24.44 9.60 -21.02
C ASN A 479 -25.49 8.79 -20.25
N PHE A 480 -25.62 9.04 -18.94
CA PHE A 480 -26.63 8.42 -18.10
C PHE A 480 -28.06 8.77 -18.57
N ILE A 481 -28.35 10.06 -18.79
CA ILE A 481 -29.66 10.51 -19.28
C ILE A 481 -29.98 9.87 -20.64
N ALA A 482 -29.03 9.89 -21.58
CA ALA A 482 -29.20 9.33 -22.91
C ALA A 482 -29.43 7.80 -22.90
N LEU A 483 -28.90 7.09 -21.90
CA LEU A 483 -29.17 5.67 -21.70
C LEU A 483 -30.56 5.45 -21.12
N MET A 484 -30.95 6.24 -20.12
CA MET A 484 -32.25 6.15 -19.45
C MET A 484 -33.43 6.52 -20.35
N GLU A 485 -33.22 7.33 -21.39
CA GLU A 485 -34.22 7.57 -22.44
C GLU A 485 -34.46 6.34 -23.34
N LYS A 486 -33.48 5.42 -23.44
CA LYS A 486 -33.52 4.25 -24.31
C LYS A 486 -33.89 2.96 -23.57
N VAL A 487 -33.54 2.87 -22.29
CA VAL A 487 -33.64 1.64 -21.49
C VAL A 487 -34.67 1.83 -20.39
N THR A 488 -35.57 0.87 -20.24
CA THR A 488 -36.50 0.86 -19.11
C THR A 488 -35.76 0.45 -17.82
N PRO A 489 -36.09 1.06 -16.66
CA PRO A 489 -35.42 0.81 -15.38
C PRO A 489 -35.40 -0.65 -14.92
N ASP A 490 -36.41 -1.44 -15.33
CA ASP A 490 -36.54 -2.85 -15.00
C ASP A 490 -35.76 -3.79 -15.95
N SER A 491 -34.92 -3.24 -16.83
CA SER A 491 -34.07 -4.05 -17.70
C SER A 491 -33.09 -4.89 -16.88
N LYS A 492 -32.94 -6.17 -17.26
CA LYS A 492 -31.95 -7.10 -16.66
C LYS A 492 -30.49 -6.66 -16.86
N GLN A 493 -30.25 -5.61 -17.65
CA GLN A 493 -28.93 -5.05 -17.91
C GLN A 493 -28.49 -4.01 -16.86
N CYS A 494 -29.39 -3.59 -15.97
CA CYS A 494 -29.16 -2.57 -14.95
C CYS A 494 -29.32 -3.14 -13.53
N ASP A 495 -28.70 -2.49 -12.53
CA ASP A 495 -28.94 -2.80 -11.12
C ASP A 495 -30.12 -1.96 -10.60
N ASN A 496 -31.28 -2.62 -10.46
CA ASN A 496 -32.52 -1.99 -10.00
C ASN A 496 -32.36 -1.33 -8.63
N LEU A 497 -31.51 -1.85 -7.73
CA LEU A 497 -31.33 -1.28 -6.39
C LEU A 497 -30.67 0.11 -6.49
N LEU A 498 -29.59 0.21 -7.27
CA LEU A 498 -28.87 1.47 -7.45
C LEU A 498 -29.75 2.52 -8.12
N LEU A 499 -30.40 2.14 -9.22
CA LEU A 499 -31.20 3.06 -10.02
C LEU A 499 -32.43 3.56 -9.25
N HIS A 500 -33.15 2.66 -8.56
CA HIS A 500 -34.33 3.06 -7.80
C HIS A 500 -33.98 3.96 -6.61
N ASN A 501 -32.88 3.69 -5.91
CA ASN A 501 -32.43 4.52 -4.80
C ASN A 501 -31.99 5.91 -5.29
N LEU A 502 -31.23 5.98 -6.40
CA LEU A 502 -30.81 7.25 -7.01
C LEU A 502 -32.00 8.18 -7.32
N ILE A 503 -33.04 7.61 -7.93
CA ILE A 503 -34.21 8.37 -8.38
C ILE A 503 -35.06 8.82 -7.20
N LEU A 504 -35.24 7.93 -6.20
CA LEU A 504 -35.90 8.29 -4.95
C LEU A 504 -35.20 9.46 -4.26
N ASP A 505 -33.87 9.39 -4.13
CA ASP A 505 -33.07 10.42 -3.49
C ASP A 505 -33.14 11.76 -4.25
N THR A 506 -33.16 11.70 -5.58
CA THR A 506 -33.33 12.89 -6.42
C THR A 506 -34.67 13.59 -6.14
N GLY A 507 -35.76 12.83 -6.09
CA GLY A 507 -37.08 13.37 -5.78
C GLY A 507 -37.17 14.01 -4.39
N ILE A 508 -36.52 13.40 -3.39
CA ILE A 508 -36.46 13.93 -2.02
C ILE A 508 -35.69 15.27 -1.99
N ILE A 509 -34.51 15.34 -2.62
CA ILE A 509 -33.73 16.58 -2.67
C ILE A 509 -34.48 17.68 -3.43
N ARG A 510 -35.16 17.35 -4.54
CA ARG A 510 -36.00 18.34 -5.26
C ARG A 510 -37.04 18.97 -4.35
N GLN A 511 -37.76 18.16 -3.57
CA GLN A 511 -38.74 18.68 -2.61
C GLN A 511 -38.10 19.57 -1.53
N LEU A 512 -36.88 19.26 -1.09
CA LEU A 512 -36.13 20.09 -0.15
C LEU A 512 -35.82 21.47 -0.76
N VAL A 513 -35.39 21.51 -2.02
CA VAL A 513 -35.10 22.75 -2.73
C VAL A 513 -36.36 23.61 -2.87
N GLU A 514 -37.45 23.01 -3.34
CA GLU A 514 -38.72 23.70 -3.59
C GLU A 514 -39.34 24.27 -2.31
N LYS A 515 -39.33 23.50 -1.21
CA LYS A 515 -39.99 23.90 0.04
C LYS A 515 -39.13 24.80 0.92
N VAL A 516 -37.81 24.62 0.91
CA VAL A 516 -36.90 25.24 1.88
C VAL A 516 -35.94 26.22 1.22
N TRP A 517 -35.11 25.76 0.27
CA TRP A 517 -33.99 26.58 -0.23
C TRP A 517 -34.46 27.78 -1.06
N LYS A 518 -35.47 27.61 -1.92
CA LYS A 518 -36.03 28.72 -2.72
C LYS A 518 -36.65 29.83 -1.88
N ASN A 519 -37.12 29.50 -0.67
CA ASN A 519 -37.81 30.43 0.22
C ASN A 519 -36.87 31.17 1.19
N LYS A 520 -35.55 31.01 1.04
CA LYS A 520 -34.54 31.61 1.94
C LYS A 520 -33.52 32.40 1.14
N ASP A 521 -33.26 33.63 1.58
CA ASP A 521 -32.15 34.42 1.04
C ASP A 521 -30.84 34.01 1.71
N LEU A 522 -29.96 33.37 0.95
CA LEU A 522 -28.67 32.83 1.41
C LEU A 522 -27.70 33.94 1.84
N ASN A 523 -27.74 35.10 1.19
CA ASN A 523 -26.82 36.21 1.45
C ASN A 523 -27.03 36.79 2.86
N THR A 524 -28.29 36.92 3.29
CA THR A 524 -28.63 37.35 4.66
C THR A 524 -27.99 36.45 5.73
N TYR A 525 -27.88 35.15 5.46
CA TYR A 525 -27.24 34.20 6.38
C TYR A 525 -25.71 34.16 6.24
N GLY A 526 -25.13 34.74 5.18
CA GLY A 526 -23.71 34.65 4.87
C GLY A 526 -23.33 33.30 4.25
N PHE A 527 -24.24 32.71 3.47
CA PHE A 527 -24.04 31.42 2.81
C PHE A 527 -23.74 31.62 1.33
N LEU A 528 -22.63 31.06 0.85
CA LEU A 528 -22.26 30.99 -0.57
C LEU A 528 -23.06 29.90 -1.30
N ALA A 529 -23.29 28.78 -0.62
CA ALA A 529 -24.00 27.63 -1.17
C ALA A 529 -24.68 26.80 -0.07
N VAL A 530 -25.73 26.09 -0.46
CA VAL A 530 -26.33 24.99 0.31
C VAL A 530 -26.25 23.72 -0.53
N PHE A 531 -26.03 22.59 0.12
CA PHE A 531 -25.93 21.32 -0.58
C PHE A 531 -26.54 20.15 0.20
N ALA A 532 -26.90 19.12 -0.55
CA ALA A 532 -27.34 17.84 -0.02
C ALA A 532 -26.70 16.71 -0.84
N ALA A 533 -25.98 15.83 -0.16
CA ALA A 533 -25.39 14.62 -0.72
C ALA A 533 -26.09 13.38 -0.12
N THR A 534 -26.34 12.37 -0.94
CA THR A 534 -27.15 11.19 -0.57
C THR A 534 -26.41 9.87 -0.80
N ASP A 535 -26.84 8.82 -0.10
CA ASP A 535 -26.31 7.46 -0.22
C ASP A 535 -26.53 6.87 -1.64
N GLY A 536 -27.61 7.27 -2.31
CA GLY A 536 -27.91 6.90 -3.70
C GLY A 536 -26.94 7.45 -4.74
N GLY A 537 -26.06 8.38 -4.37
CA GLY A 537 -25.03 8.93 -5.26
C GLY A 537 -25.41 10.25 -5.92
N VAL A 538 -26.43 10.97 -5.42
CA VAL A 538 -26.75 12.32 -5.87
C VAL A 538 -26.19 13.35 -4.90
N THR A 539 -25.49 14.36 -5.43
CA THR A 539 -25.13 15.58 -4.72
C THR A 539 -25.73 16.77 -5.44
N ARG A 540 -26.54 17.58 -4.75
CA ARG A 540 -27.12 18.80 -5.31
C ARG A 540 -26.55 20.03 -4.61
N VAL A 541 -26.15 21.03 -5.40
CA VAL A 541 -25.59 22.30 -4.94
C VAL A 541 -26.45 23.45 -5.43
N PHE A 542 -26.87 24.33 -4.53
CA PHE A 542 -27.71 25.49 -4.82
C PHE A 542 -27.08 26.77 -4.26
N PRO A 543 -27.03 27.88 -5.02
CA PRO A 543 -27.52 28.07 -6.40
C PRO A 543 -26.57 27.47 -7.45
N ASN A 544 -26.99 27.40 -8.73
CA ASN A 544 -26.20 26.81 -9.83
C ASN A 544 -24.79 27.43 -9.94
N LYS A 545 -24.65 28.75 -9.74
CA LYS A 545 -23.37 29.45 -9.77
C LYS A 545 -22.34 28.86 -8.78
N ALA A 546 -22.78 28.33 -7.64
CA ALA A 546 -21.88 27.77 -6.65
C ALA A 546 -21.21 26.45 -7.10
N ALA A 547 -21.78 25.77 -8.10
CA ALA A 547 -21.25 24.51 -8.62
C ALA A 547 -19.90 24.67 -9.34
N GLU A 548 -19.61 25.86 -9.89
CA GLU A 548 -18.31 26.15 -10.51
C GLU A 548 -17.16 26.13 -9.49
N THR A 549 -17.45 26.47 -8.23
CA THR A 549 -16.49 26.47 -7.12
C THR A 549 -16.57 25.21 -6.25
N TRP A 550 -17.25 24.17 -6.74
CA TRP A 550 -17.45 22.92 -6.02
C TRP A 550 -16.33 21.93 -6.38
N GLU A 551 -15.38 21.76 -5.45
CA GLU A 551 -14.17 20.95 -5.67
C GLU A 551 -14.26 19.53 -5.07
N GLU A 552 -15.40 19.18 -4.47
CA GLU A 552 -15.56 17.87 -3.83
C GLU A 552 -15.80 16.75 -4.86
N ASP A 553 -15.38 15.53 -4.52
CA ASP A 553 -15.59 14.34 -5.35
C ASP A 553 -17.10 14.10 -5.57
N PRO A 554 -17.55 13.88 -6.83
CA PRO A 554 -18.95 13.65 -7.13
C PRO A 554 -19.49 12.32 -6.57
N GLU A 555 -18.63 11.35 -6.24
CA GLU A 555 -19.00 10.16 -5.46
C GLU A 555 -19.02 10.53 -3.97
N PRO A 556 -20.19 10.58 -3.31
CA PRO A 556 -20.29 10.94 -1.90
C PRO A 556 -19.46 10.02 -1.00
N PHE A 557 -19.29 8.76 -1.40
CA PHE A 557 -18.47 7.82 -0.64
C PHE A 557 -16.98 8.12 -0.73
N ASN A 558 -16.48 8.89 -1.70
CA ASN A 558 -15.08 9.32 -1.73
C ASN A 558 -14.88 10.68 -1.03
N ALA A 559 -15.96 11.43 -0.77
CA ALA A 559 -15.88 12.73 -0.15
C ALA A 559 -15.62 12.68 1.37
N SER A 560 -14.59 13.40 1.84
CA SER A 560 -14.21 13.42 3.26
C SER A 560 -15.34 13.97 4.14
N PHE A 561 -16.00 15.06 3.73
CA PHE A 561 -17.08 15.68 4.52
C PHE A 561 -18.25 14.72 4.77
N TYR A 562 -18.57 13.87 3.80
CA TYR A 562 -19.69 12.93 3.86
C TYR A 562 -19.40 11.85 4.90
N ARG A 563 -18.23 11.19 4.79
CA ARG A 563 -17.79 10.16 5.73
C ARG A 563 -17.66 10.66 7.17
N ARG A 564 -17.03 11.83 7.36
CA ARG A 564 -16.83 12.44 8.69
C ARG A 564 -18.15 12.83 9.36
N SER A 565 -19.10 13.37 8.58
CA SER A 565 -20.43 13.74 9.08
C SER A 565 -21.26 12.54 9.53
N LEU A 566 -21.08 11.38 8.90
CA LEU A 566 -21.79 10.17 9.29
C LEU A 566 -21.29 9.59 10.61
N ASP A 567 -19.98 9.66 10.88
CA ASP A 567 -19.41 9.14 12.12
C ASP A 567 -19.62 10.08 13.32
N ASN A 568 -19.53 11.38 13.09
CA ASN A 568 -19.64 12.37 14.16
C ASN A 568 -21.11 12.81 14.39
N LYS A 569 -21.36 13.42 15.55
CA LYS A 569 -22.63 14.07 15.90
C LYS A 569 -22.45 15.58 15.92
N GLY A 570 -23.45 16.31 15.43
CA GLY A 570 -23.42 17.77 15.35
C GLY A 570 -22.97 18.29 13.99
N TYR A 571 -22.45 19.52 13.97
CA TYR A 571 -21.99 20.20 12.76
C TYR A 571 -20.48 20.07 12.60
N ILE A 572 -20.05 19.54 11.48
CA ILE A 572 -18.64 19.36 11.12
C ILE A 572 -18.20 20.49 10.23
N PHE A 573 -17.32 21.33 10.76
CA PHE A 573 -16.63 22.39 10.05
C PHE A 573 -15.35 21.82 9.45
N ARG A 574 -15.12 22.14 8.19
CA ARG A 574 -13.93 21.72 7.46
C ARG A 574 -13.23 22.94 6.88
N ALA A 575 -11.94 23.06 7.20
CA ALA A 575 -11.09 24.08 6.63
C ALA A 575 -10.87 23.85 5.12
N PRO A 576 -10.81 24.93 4.31
CA PRO A 576 -10.49 24.85 2.89
C PRO A 576 -9.09 24.28 2.69
N TYR A 577 -8.82 23.67 1.53
CA TYR A 577 -7.47 23.25 1.18
C TYR A 577 -6.67 24.47 0.73
N ARG A 578 -5.46 24.64 1.25
CA ARG A 578 -4.46 25.56 0.69
C ARG A 578 -3.18 24.79 0.44
N THR A 579 -2.62 24.96 -0.75
CA THR A 579 -1.29 24.47 -1.12
C THR A 579 -0.31 25.63 -1.18
N ALA A 580 1.00 25.37 -1.05
CA ALA A 580 2.05 26.40 -1.20
C ALA A 580 2.04 27.08 -2.59
N ARG A 581 1.32 26.53 -3.59
CA ARG A 581 1.12 27.16 -4.90
C ARG A 581 0.03 28.24 -4.88
N ASP A 582 -0.87 28.19 -3.91
CA ASP A 582 -1.98 29.14 -3.78
C ASP A 582 -1.55 30.47 -3.14
N GLU A 583 -0.29 30.60 -2.69
CA GLU A 583 0.30 31.90 -2.35
C GLU A 583 0.39 32.85 -3.56
N PHE A 584 0.32 32.33 -4.79
CA PHE A 584 0.42 33.09 -6.03
C PHE A 584 -0.93 33.40 -6.71
N LEU A 585 -2.05 32.92 -6.17
CA LEU A 585 -3.38 33.24 -6.70
C LEU A 585 -3.95 34.46 -5.97
N ASN A 586 -4.15 35.55 -6.72
CA ASN A 586 -4.73 36.79 -6.23
C ASN A 586 -6.09 36.52 -5.55
N PRO A 587 -6.25 36.81 -4.25
CA PRO A 587 -7.53 36.69 -3.54
C PRO A 587 -8.51 37.85 -3.86
N GLU A 588 -8.30 38.58 -4.96
CA GLU A 588 -9.08 39.80 -5.23
C GLU A 588 -10.53 39.52 -5.65
N ASN A 589 -10.89 38.29 -6.05
CA ASN A 589 -12.24 38.00 -6.57
C ASN A 589 -12.97 36.79 -5.95
N ASP A 590 -12.29 35.88 -5.23
CA ASP A 590 -12.93 34.68 -4.68
C ASP A 590 -12.90 34.67 -3.15
N THR A 591 -14.08 34.69 -2.54
CA THR A 591 -14.24 34.55 -1.08
C THR A 591 -13.93 33.13 -0.64
N VAL A 592 -13.17 33.02 0.46
CA VAL A 592 -12.81 31.72 1.04
C VAL A 592 -14.06 31.05 1.61
N GLY A 593 -14.43 29.88 1.05
CA GLY A 593 -15.59 29.12 1.50
C GLY A 593 -15.25 28.09 2.57
N ILE A 594 -15.86 28.17 3.74
CA ILE A 594 -15.76 27.14 4.80
C ILE A 594 -16.92 26.15 4.64
N LEU A 595 -16.62 24.86 4.54
CA LEU A 595 -17.66 23.83 4.40
C LEU A 595 -18.16 23.39 5.77
N VAL A 596 -19.47 23.41 5.97
CA VAL A 596 -20.14 22.89 7.18
C VAL A 596 -21.11 21.80 6.76
N SER A 597 -21.05 20.65 7.43
CA SER A 597 -21.85 19.47 7.08
C SER A 597 -22.40 18.76 8.32
N THR A 598 -23.56 18.11 8.16
CA THR A 598 -24.16 17.29 9.21
C THR A 598 -24.96 16.15 8.59
N ALA A 599 -24.95 14.98 9.23
CA ALA A 599 -25.72 13.83 8.78
C ALA A 599 -27.18 13.94 9.20
N VAL A 600 -28.08 13.63 8.27
CA VAL A 600 -29.51 13.48 8.54
C VAL A 600 -29.70 12.13 9.23
N GLU A 601 -30.22 12.13 10.46
CA GLU A 601 -30.51 10.93 11.22
C GLU A 601 -32.03 10.71 11.30
N ILE A 602 -32.50 9.57 10.81
CA ILE A 602 -33.91 9.19 10.86
C ILE A 602 -34.07 7.90 11.64
N THR A 603 -35.18 7.77 12.38
CA THR A 603 -35.54 6.54 13.07
C THR A 603 -36.84 6.00 12.49
N VAL A 604 -36.79 4.83 11.87
CA VAL A 604 -37.95 4.16 11.27
C VAL A 604 -38.12 2.79 11.92
N GLY A 605 -39.26 2.54 12.56
CA GLY A 605 -39.55 1.25 13.21
C GLY A 605 -38.53 0.86 14.29
N GLY A 606 -38.00 1.84 15.03
CA GLY A 606 -36.98 1.62 16.07
C GLY A 606 -35.55 1.43 15.55
N LYS A 607 -35.33 1.56 14.24
CA LYS A 607 -34.01 1.47 13.60
C LYS A 607 -33.54 2.84 13.15
N THR A 608 -32.32 3.22 13.53
CA THR A 608 -31.68 4.48 13.14
C THR A 608 -30.93 4.30 11.82
N VAL A 609 -31.13 5.20 10.85
CA VAL A 609 -30.45 5.22 9.55
C VAL A 609 -29.99 6.65 9.24
N LYS A 610 -28.87 6.79 8.54
CA LYS A 610 -28.33 8.07 8.07
C LYS A 610 -28.26 8.13 6.53
N PRO A 611 -29.34 8.54 5.84
CA PRO A 611 -29.41 8.43 4.37
C PRO A 611 -28.73 9.56 3.59
N ALA A 612 -28.53 10.72 4.23
CA ALA A 612 -28.02 11.91 3.56
C ALA A 612 -27.17 12.77 4.48
N VAL A 613 -26.31 13.58 3.88
CA VAL A 613 -25.53 14.62 4.54
C VAL A 613 -25.90 15.94 3.91
N VAL A 614 -26.35 16.89 4.73
CA VAL A 614 -26.71 18.24 4.31
C VAL A 614 -25.68 19.22 4.84
N GLY A 615 -25.47 20.31 4.12
CA GLY A 615 -24.48 21.29 4.52
C GLY A 615 -24.58 22.62 3.81
N VAL A 616 -23.70 23.52 4.23
CA VAL A 616 -23.59 24.88 3.71
C VAL A 616 -22.12 25.23 3.46
N LYS A 617 -21.86 26.06 2.46
CA LYS A 617 -20.57 26.72 2.23
C LYS A 617 -20.70 28.14 2.77
N LEU A 618 -20.02 28.43 3.87
CA LEU A 618 -20.04 29.75 4.53
C LEU A 618 -19.10 30.71 3.82
N ASP A 619 -19.50 31.98 3.75
CA ASP A 619 -18.61 33.07 3.39
C ASP A 619 -17.77 33.49 4.60
N LEU A 620 -16.44 33.37 4.49
CA LEU A 620 -15.52 33.71 5.56
C LEU A 620 -15.71 35.15 6.04
N GLU A 621 -15.84 36.12 5.13
CA GLU A 621 -15.90 37.54 5.51
C GLU A 621 -17.18 37.86 6.29
N ALA A 622 -18.34 37.48 5.74
CA ALA A 622 -19.63 37.67 6.39
C ALA A 622 -19.71 36.94 7.74
N TRP A 623 -19.09 35.77 7.87
CA TRP A 623 -19.11 34.99 9.10
C TRP A 623 -18.16 35.55 10.16
N VAL A 624 -16.98 36.02 9.77
CA VAL A 624 -16.04 36.72 10.67
C VAL A 624 -16.70 37.97 11.26
N ASP A 625 -17.46 38.73 10.47
CA ASP A 625 -18.15 39.92 10.97
C ASP A 625 -19.25 39.60 11.98
N LYS A 626 -20.03 38.54 11.73
CA LYS A 626 -21.00 38.04 12.72
C LYS A 626 -20.30 37.53 13.99
N PHE A 627 -19.18 36.83 13.84
CA PHE A 627 -18.42 36.33 14.96
C PHE A 627 -17.88 37.46 15.84
N LYS A 628 -17.32 38.51 15.24
CA LYS A 628 -16.85 39.70 15.97
C LYS A 628 -17.97 40.28 16.84
N ILE A 629 -19.16 40.46 16.27
CA ILE A 629 -20.33 41.00 17.00
C ILE A 629 -20.77 40.08 18.15
N LEU A 630 -20.66 38.76 18.00
CA LEU A 630 -21.01 37.81 19.05
C LEU A 630 -19.94 37.68 20.13
N ALA A 631 -18.68 37.92 19.77
CA ALA A 631 -17.54 37.76 20.65
C ALA A 631 -17.14 39.05 21.37
N SER A 632 -17.58 40.23 20.91
CA SER A 632 -17.55 41.48 21.66
C SER A 632 -18.94 41.76 22.21
N ASN A 633 -19.09 41.94 23.53
CA ASN A 633 -20.40 42.04 24.19
C ASN A 633 -21.09 43.40 23.93
N HIS A 634 -21.35 43.75 22.66
CA HIS A 634 -22.16 44.92 22.29
C HIS A 634 -23.65 44.60 22.36
N THR A 635 -24.15 44.36 23.57
CA THR A 635 -25.61 44.28 23.83
C THR A 635 -26.24 45.62 24.21
N ASP A 636 -25.48 46.72 24.36
CA ASP A 636 -26.10 48.04 24.58
C ASP A 636 -25.26 49.20 24.00
N SER A 637 -25.83 49.95 23.05
CA SER A 637 -25.16 51.06 22.33
C SER A 637 -25.02 52.35 23.16
N ARG A 638 -25.06 52.25 24.49
CA ARG A 638 -25.14 53.42 25.41
C ARG A 638 -24.07 53.49 26.48
N GLN A 639 -23.07 52.61 26.47
CA GLN A 639 -21.93 52.73 27.39
C GLN A 639 -20.61 52.89 26.63
N SER A 640 -19.92 53.97 26.98
CA SER A 640 -18.57 54.33 26.55
C SER A 640 -17.56 53.22 26.86
N SER A 641 -16.62 53.02 25.94
CA SER A 641 -15.39 52.22 26.02
C SER A 641 -14.88 51.97 27.46
N ASN A 642 -15.08 50.76 27.98
CA ASN A 642 -14.44 50.32 29.21
C ASN A 642 -13.01 49.86 28.90
N GLN A 643 -12.06 50.79 28.96
CA GLN A 643 -10.63 50.49 28.81
C GLN A 643 -10.10 49.76 30.06
N CYS A 644 -9.35 48.68 29.84
CA CYS A 644 -8.80 47.79 30.87
C CYS A 644 -7.84 48.55 31.83
N GLY A 645 -8.02 48.35 33.13
CA GLY A 645 -7.17 48.93 34.18
C GLY A 645 -6.99 47.97 35.35
N PRO A 646 -6.00 48.19 36.23
CA PRO A 646 -5.49 47.20 37.18
C PRO A 646 -6.48 46.68 38.24
N ASN A 647 -7.68 47.25 38.34
CA ASN A 647 -8.71 46.90 39.33
C ASN A 647 -10.10 46.56 38.73
N ARG A 648 -10.20 46.21 37.43
CA ARG A 648 -11.45 45.72 36.83
C ARG A 648 -11.23 44.39 36.11
N ASN A 649 -12.12 43.42 36.34
CA ASN A 649 -12.14 42.16 35.60
C ASN A 649 -12.28 42.49 34.11
N CYS A 650 -11.26 42.15 33.31
CA CYS A 650 -11.31 42.32 31.86
C CYS A 650 -12.39 41.39 31.29
N GLU A 651 -13.44 41.99 30.76
CA GLU A 651 -14.35 41.30 29.84
C GLU A 651 -13.55 41.10 28.54
N MET A 652 -13.32 39.84 28.15
CA MET A 652 -12.45 39.52 27.01
C MET A 652 -13.15 39.86 25.69
N ASP A 653 -12.86 41.03 25.10
CA ASP A 653 -13.43 41.45 23.82
C ASP A 653 -12.51 41.10 22.64
N CYS A 654 -12.97 40.18 21.78
CA CYS A 654 -12.27 39.78 20.55
C CYS A 654 -12.49 40.78 19.40
N GLU A 655 -12.17 42.06 19.62
CA GLU A 655 -12.28 43.08 18.58
C GLU A 655 -11.38 42.79 17.37
N ALA A 656 -11.78 43.33 16.22
CA ALA A 656 -11.03 43.19 14.98
C ALA A 656 -9.66 43.86 15.11
N ASN A 657 -8.59 43.10 14.83
CA ASN A 657 -7.21 43.56 14.97
C ASN A 657 -6.88 44.13 16.37
N SER A 658 -7.40 43.51 17.43
CA SER A 658 -7.04 43.90 18.81
C SER A 658 -5.53 43.78 19.05
N ASP A 659 -4.98 44.74 19.78
CA ASP A 659 -3.58 44.74 20.22
C ASP A 659 -3.35 43.94 21.51
N ASP A 660 -4.41 43.66 22.26
CA ASP A 660 -4.33 42.98 23.55
C ASP A 660 -4.59 41.47 23.42
N LEU A 661 -5.62 41.11 22.65
CA LEU A 661 -6.11 39.73 22.54
C LEU A 661 -6.14 39.22 21.10
N VAL A 662 -5.79 37.94 20.96
CA VAL A 662 -5.87 37.21 19.70
C VAL A 662 -6.81 36.02 19.84
N CYS A 663 -7.79 35.95 18.94
CA CYS A 663 -8.89 35.00 19.02
C CYS A 663 -8.97 34.17 17.74
N TYR A 664 -9.07 32.86 17.91
CA TYR A 664 -9.06 31.88 16.82
C TYR A 664 -10.19 30.86 16.97
N LEU A 665 -10.74 30.45 15.83
CA LEU A 665 -11.48 29.19 15.72
C LEU A 665 -10.59 28.19 14.99
N VAL A 666 -10.36 27.06 15.65
CA VAL A 666 -9.56 25.95 15.16
C VAL A 666 -10.44 24.72 15.11
N ASP A 667 -10.33 23.91 14.07
CA ASP A 667 -11.04 22.64 14.01
C ASP A 667 -10.32 21.53 14.81
N ASP A 668 -10.89 20.34 14.79
CA ASP A 668 -10.39 19.17 15.52
C ASP A 668 -9.11 18.56 14.94
N GLY A 669 -8.75 18.91 13.71
CA GLY A 669 -7.47 18.56 13.09
C GLY A 669 -6.37 19.58 13.39
N GLY A 670 -6.69 20.72 14.02
CA GLY A 670 -5.73 21.79 14.27
C GLY A 670 -5.58 22.76 13.09
N PHE A 671 -6.54 22.82 12.17
CA PHE A 671 -6.53 23.78 11.06
C PHE A 671 -7.24 25.08 11.44
N LEU A 672 -6.68 26.20 10.97
CA LEU A 672 -7.26 27.51 11.21
C LEU A 672 -8.53 27.69 10.38
N ILE A 673 -9.66 27.88 11.06
CA ILE A 673 -10.95 28.17 10.42
C ILE A 673 -11.17 29.69 10.35
N MET A 674 -10.80 30.44 11.40
CA MET A 674 -11.07 31.87 11.48
C MET A 674 -10.15 32.58 12.50
N SER A 675 -9.86 33.86 12.27
CA SER A 675 -9.06 34.73 13.14
C SER A 675 -9.66 36.14 13.26
N ASN A 676 -9.53 36.77 14.43
CA ASN A 676 -9.86 38.19 14.59
C ASN A 676 -8.85 39.15 13.93
N GLN A 677 -7.65 38.67 13.58
CA GLN A 677 -6.60 39.46 12.92
C GLN A 677 -6.66 39.30 11.41
N LYS A 678 -6.72 40.42 10.67
CA LYS A 678 -6.79 40.43 9.19
C LYS A 678 -5.58 39.77 8.52
N GLU A 679 -4.40 39.85 9.14
CA GLU A 679 -3.16 39.25 8.64
C GLU A 679 -3.22 37.71 8.51
N ASP A 680 -4.23 37.09 9.12
CA ASP A 680 -4.38 35.63 9.12
C ASP A 680 -5.52 35.14 8.24
N TRP A 681 -6.31 36.04 7.66
CA TRP A 681 -7.41 35.65 6.78
C TRP A 681 -6.84 34.92 5.55
N ASN A 682 -5.67 35.35 5.09
CA ASN A 682 -4.89 34.68 4.04
C ASN A 682 -4.23 33.37 4.50
N LYS A 683 -4.39 32.96 5.76
CA LYS A 683 -3.82 31.73 6.33
C LYS A 683 -4.91 30.73 6.76
N VAL A 684 -6.18 31.06 6.56
CA VAL A 684 -7.30 30.14 6.82
C VAL A 684 -7.14 28.89 5.94
N GLY A 685 -7.25 27.71 6.55
CA GLY A 685 -6.96 26.42 5.90
C GLY A 685 -5.57 25.85 6.16
N MET A 686 -4.62 26.64 6.69
CA MET A 686 -3.29 26.16 7.07
C MET A 686 -3.29 25.51 8.45
N PHE A 687 -2.33 24.61 8.69
CA PHE A 687 -2.13 24.00 10.01
C PHE A 687 -1.69 25.07 11.02
N PHE A 688 -2.32 25.11 12.19
CA PHE A 688 -2.20 26.23 13.13
C PHE A 688 -0.74 26.47 13.61
N SER A 689 0.08 25.42 13.64
CA SER A 689 1.50 25.49 14.03
C SER A 689 2.44 26.06 12.97
N GLU A 690 2.07 26.04 11.68
CA GLU A 690 2.93 26.54 10.60
C GLU A 690 2.89 28.09 10.49
N ARG A 691 2.09 28.72 11.33
CA ARG A 691 1.80 30.15 11.29
C ARG A 691 2.73 31.01 12.16
N GLY A 692 3.57 31.82 11.52
CA GLY A 692 4.18 33.01 12.14
C GLY A 692 4.87 32.76 13.49
N ARG A 693 5.06 33.79 14.33
CA ARG A 693 5.69 33.62 15.65
C ARG A 693 4.77 32.97 16.70
N SER A 694 3.46 33.22 16.66
CA SER A 694 2.55 32.86 17.76
C SER A 694 1.85 31.49 17.64
N GLY A 695 1.61 30.98 16.43
CA GLY A 695 0.92 29.70 16.17
C GLY A 695 1.68 28.45 16.65
N PRO A 696 2.94 28.24 16.24
CA PRO A 696 3.73 27.09 16.69
C PRO A 696 3.91 27.08 18.21
N GLN A 697 4.02 28.26 18.81
CA GLN A 697 4.13 28.43 20.25
C GLN A 697 2.89 27.94 21.02
N ILE A 698 1.67 28.16 20.50
CA ILE A 698 0.43 27.66 21.13
C ILE A 698 0.29 26.14 20.89
N CYS A 699 0.55 25.69 19.66
CA CYS A 699 0.44 24.28 19.27
C CYS A 699 1.39 23.36 20.04
N VAL A 700 2.64 23.75 20.22
CA VAL A 700 3.66 22.92 20.89
C VAL A 700 3.45 22.92 22.40
N CYS A 701 3.00 24.04 22.98
CA CYS A 701 2.51 24.06 24.35
C CYS A 701 1.24 23.23 24.54
N ALA A 702 0.43 22.98 23.51
CA ALA A 702 -0.66 21.99 23.59
C ALA A 702 -0.12 20.55 23.52
N TYR A 703 0.86 20.28 22.65
CA TYR A 703 1.42 18.95 22.39
C TYR A 703 2.33 18.39 23.49
N ASN A 704 3.28 19.18 24.01
CA ASN A 704 4.29 18.73 25.00
C ASN A 704 3.73 18.53 26.43
N SER A 705 2.43 18.73 26.62
CA SER A 705 1.81 18.97 27.92
C SER A 705 1.25 17.74 28.64
N ARG A 706 1.75 16.52 28.36
CA ARG A 706 1.44 15.35 29.22
C ARG A 706 1.98 15.49 30.67
N LEU A 707 2.79 16.51 30.97
CA LEU A 707 3.42 16.71 32.30
C LEU A 707 3.50 18.17 32.80
N CYS A 708 3.12 19.19 32.02
CA CYS A 708 3.00 20.56 32.53
C CYS A 708 1.60 20.76 33.13
N LYS A 709 1.54 20.96 34.44
CA LYS A 709 0.41 20.59 35.31
C LYS A 709 -0.98 21.15 35.00
N TYR A 710 -1.17 22.17 34.15
CA TYR A 710 -2.52 22.64 33.78
C TYR A 710 -2.54 23.30 32.37
N CYS A 711 -3.25 22.63 31.43
CA CYS A 711 -3.81 23.09 30.12
C CYS A 711 -2.89 23.03 28.87
N LEU A 712 -3.34 23.08 27.60
CA LEU A 712 -4.64 23.14 26.88
C LEU A 712 -4.64 21.99 25.86
N VAL A 713 -5.85 21.47 25.59
CA VAL A 713 -6.23 20.63 24.44
C VAL A 713 -5.22 19.53 24.09
N ASP A 714 -5.51 18.33 24.61
CA ASP A 714 -4.73 17.12 24.34
C ASP A 714 -4.95 16.68 22.88
N PHE A 715 -4.17 17.29 21.98
CA PHE A 715 -3.94 16.83 20.63
C PHE A 715 -3.00 15.64 20.70
N SER A 716 -3.55 14.43 20.69
CA SER A 716 -2.72 13.25 20.51
C SER A 716 -2.30 13.19 19.04
N SER A 717 -1.00 13.23 18.78
CA SER A 717 -0.49 12.79 17.48
C SER A 717 -0.58 11.27 17.40
N ARG A 718 -0.90 10.76 16.23
CA ARG A 718 -0.58 9.38 15.86
C ARG A 718 0.29 9.44 14.62
N MET A 719 1.44 8.80 14.71
CA MET A 719 2.30 8.57 13.55
C MET A 719 1.69 7.42 12.77
N VAL A 720 1.28 7.70 11.53
CA VAL A 720 0.84 6.66 10.61
C VAL A 720 2.01 6.39 9.68
N PHE A 721 2.59 5.20 9.81
CA PHE A 721 3.52 4.71 8.80
C PHE A 721 2.73 4.40 7.54
N ILE A 722 3.01 5.15 6.49
CA ILE A 722 2.53 4.77 5.16
C ILE A 722 3.55 3.82 4.57
N SER A 723 3.57 2.57 5.06
CA SER A 723 4.18 1.44 4.35
C SER A 723 3.23 0.87 3.28
N ALA A 724 1.97 1.31 3.30
CA ALA A 724 0.99 1.07 2.25
C ALA A 724 1.36 1.78 0.96
N VAL A 725 0.99 1.15 -0.15
CA VAL A 725 1.05 1.50 -1.58
C VAL A 725 0.71 2.96 -1.98
N HIS A 726 0.46 3.85 -1.03
CA HIS A 726 0.79 5.27 -1.14
C HIS A 726 2.32 5.48 -1.21
N LEU A 727 2.94 4.96 -2.27
CA LEU A 727 4.30 5.32 -2.63
C LEU A 727 4.26 6.73 -3.23
N TRP A 728 4.67 7.73 -2.47
CA TRP A 728 4.80 9.10 -2.96
C TRP A 728 6.00 9.21 -3.88
N THR A 729 5.94 10.12 -4.85
CA THR A 729 7.01 10.35 -5.81
C THR A 729 8.10 11.19 -5.15
N CYS A 730 9.14 10.54 -4.64
CA CYS A 730 10.33 11.25 -4.17
C CYS A 730 11.18 11.69 -5.37
N LEU A 731 11.48 12.99 -5.44
CA LEU A 731 12.43 13.56 -6.40
C LEU A 731 13.86 13.22 -5.97
N SER A 732 14.52 12.28 -6.64
CA SER A 732 15.96 12.10 -6.43
C SER A 732 16.75 13.17 -7.21
N GLN A 733 17.30 14.17 -6.53
CA GLN A 733 18.39 14.98 -7.09
C GLN A 733 19.69 14.16 -7.03
N LEU A 734 19.99 13.41 -8.09
CA LEU A 734 21.30 12.79 -8.24
C LEU A 734 22.29 13.87 -8.69
N VAL A 735 22.98 14.48 -7.73
CA VAL A 735 24.12 15.37 -7.97
C VAL A 735 25.29 14.52 -8.45
N CYS A 736 25.41 14.32 -9.77
CA CYS A 736 26.65 13.83 -10.36
C CYS A 736 27.57 15.03 -10.62
N GLN A 737 28.32 15.43 -9.60
CA GLN A 737 29.31 16.51 -9.70
C GLN A 737 30.62 15.98 -10.31
N ARG A 738 30.56 15.38 -11.51
CA ARG A 738 31.71 15.12 -12.40
C ARG A 738 31.24 14.45 -13.69
N CYS A 739 30.74 15.26 -14.62
CA CYS A 739 30.85 15.06 -16.07
C CYS A 739 30.18 16.27 -16.76
N GLY A 740 30.99 17.13 -17.37
CA GLY A 740 30.47 18.21 -18.23
C GLY A 740 29.85 17.61 -19.48
N GLY A 741 28.53 17.71 -19.60
CA GLY A 741 27.75 17.27 -20.76
C GLY A 741 26.29 17.71 -20.61
N SER A 742 25.73 18.27 -21.68
CA SER A 742 24.44 18.95 -21.79
C SER A 742 23.26 18.38 -20.97
N ARG A 743 22.49 19.30 -20.38
CA ARG A 743 21.33 19.09 -19.50
C ARG A 743 20.17 18.36 -20.22
N ASN A 744 19.86 17.17 -19.74
CA ASN A 744 18.49 16.68 -19.55
C ASN A 744 18.48 15.93 -18.21
N VAL A 745 18.04 16.63 -17.15
CA VAL A 745 17.85 16.02 -15.83
C VAL A 745 16.51 15.29 -15.89
N ASP A 746 16.53 14.01 -16.26
CA ASP A 746 15.38 13.14 -16.02
C ASP A 746 15.26 12.96 -14.50
N SER A 747 14.37 13.73 -13.87
CA SER A 747 13.91 13.48 -12.50
C SER A 747 13.19 12.13 -12.47
N LYS A 748 13.93 11.07 -12.13
CA LYS A 748 13.32 9.76 -11.91
C LYS A 748 12.63 9.76 -10.55
N GLU A 749 11.31 9.87 -10.57
CA GLU A 749 10.48 9.64 -9.40
C GLU A 749 10.72 8.22 -8.87
N ARG A 750 10.96 8.13 -7.55
CA ARG A 750 11.09 6.86 -6.84
C ARG A 750 10.08 6.80 -5.71
N SER A 751 9.67 5.58 -5.41
CA SER A 751 8.91 5.28 -4.21
C SER A 751 9.72 5.43 -2.94
N CYS A 752 9.11 6.04 -1.93
CA CYS A 752 9.66 6.23 -0.60
C CYS A 752 8.58 5.98 0.47
N VAL A 753 9.01 5.68 1.69
CA VAL A 753 8.13 5.61 2.86
C VAL A 753 7.96 7.01 3.39
N MET A 754 6.72 7.46 3.55
CA MET A 754 6.41 8.77 4.12
C MET A 754 5.86 8.60 5.52
N MET A 755 6.35 9.43 6.43
CA MET A 755 5.79 9.59 7.75
C MET A 755 4.70 10.66 7.67
N GLN A 756 3.51 10.31 8.14
CA GLN A 756 2.41 11.23 8.29
C GLN A 756 2.03 11.38 9.75
N THR A 757 1.86 12.62 10.15
CA THR A 757 1.33 12.98 11.47
C THR A 757 -0.09 13.49 11.27
N GLN A 758 -1.02 13.05 12.10
CA GLN A 758 -2.35 13.64 12.18
C GLN A 758 -2.69 13.92 13.64
N TYR A 759 -3.47 14.98 13.84
CA TYR A 759 -3.93 15.43 15.14
C TYR A 759 -5.45 15.24 15.25
N TYR A 760 -5.91 14.94 16.46
CA TYR A 760 -7.33 14.87 16.80
C TYR A 760 -7.55 15.31 18.24
N LEU A 761 -8.77 15.80 18.52
CA LEU A 761 -9.19 16.16 19.87
C LEU A 761 -9.53 14.91 20.67
N THR A 762 -8.81 14.67 21.78
CA THR A 762 -9.19 13.64 22.75
C THR A 762 -10.31 14.15 23.68
N ASN A 763 -10.98 13.22 24.36
CA ASN A 763 -12.25 13.48 25.07
C ASN A 763 -12.07 14.11 26.47
N LEU A 764 -11.07 14.98 26.64
CA LEU A 764 -10.81 15.68 27.90
C LEU A 764 -11.47 17.07 27.87
N SER A 765 -11.82 17.57 29.05
CA SER A 765 -12.57 18.79 29.42
C SER A 765 -13.04 19.77 28.33
N SER A 766 -14.28 20.27 28.46
CA SER A 766 -14.87 21.27 27.55
C SER A 766 -14.17 22.64 27.53
N SER A 767 -13.32 22.95 28.51
CA SER A 767 -12.62 24.24 28.63
C SER A 767 -11.26 24.08 29.32
N TYR A 768 -10.32 24.95 28.97
CA TYR A 768 -8.93 24.87 29.37
C TYR A 768 -8.30 26.27 29.49
N ASN A 769 -7.38 26.46 30.44
CA ASN A 769 -6.66 27.72 30.74
C ASN A 769 -5.13 27.51 30.80
N ILE A 770 -4.35 27.73 29.73
CA ILE A 770 -2.88 27.65 29.77
C ILE A 770 -2.27 28.97 30.23
N LEU A 771 -1.26 28.88 31.10
CA LEU A 771 -0.17 29.86 31.16
C LEU A 771 1.03 29.36 30.35
N GLN A 772 1.35 30.03 29.25
CA GLN A 772 2.53 29.73 28.45
C GLN A 772 3.68 30.59 28.94
N ASP A 773 4.76 29.95 29.37
CA ASP A 773 5.97 30.63 29.85
C ASP A 773 7.13 30.42 28.85
N CYS A 774 7.67 31.52 28.35
CA CYS A 774 8.83 31.59 27.45
C CYS A 774 10.08 32.10 28.19
N GLY A 775 10.11 32.04 29.52
CA GLY A 775 11.18 32.49 30.40
C GLY A 775 11.09 33.99 30.71
N ASN A 776 11.22 34.85 29.69
CA ASN A 776 11.19 36.32 29.87
C ASN A 776 9.80 36.93 29.68
N CYS A 777 8.83 36.14 29.26
CA CYS A 777 7.44 36.55 29.11
C CYS A 777 6.54 35.34 29.27
N SER A 778 5.34 35.61 29.76
CA SER A 778 4.25 34.65 29.78
C SER A 778 3.02 35.22 29.11
N ARG A 779 2.15 34.35 28.59
CA ARG A 779 0.80 34.73 28.16
C ARG A 779 -0.23 33.76 28.70
N LEU A 780 -1.42 34.26 28.99
CA LEU A 780 -2.56 33.42 29.27
C LEU A 780 -3.29 33.03 27.97
N ILE A 781 -3.72 31.78 27.88
CA ILE A 781 -4.50 31.24 26.78
C ILE A 781 -5.72 30.53 27.37
N HIS A 782 -6.91 30.91 26.93
CA HIS A 782 -8.16 30.25 27.22
C HIS A 782 -8.63 29.50 25.97
N ALA A 783 -9.09 28.26 26.08
CA ALA A 783 -9.86 27.67 25.01
C ALA A 783 -11.02 26.83 25.50
N LYS A 784 -12.06 26.83 24.68
CA LYS A 784 -13.33 26.20 24.96
C LYS A 784 -13.82 25.47 23.72
N LYS A 785 -14.15 24.20 23.88
CA LYS A 785 -14.81 23.43 22.82
C LYS A 785 -16.23 23.94 22.66
N LEU A 786 -16.64 24.22 21.43
CA LEU A 786 -18.01 24.64 21.15
C LEU A 786 -18.93 23.42 21.14
N ASN A 787 -20.08 23.55 21.80
CA ASN A 787 -21.04 22.45 21.89
C ASN A 787 -21.64 22.12 20.52
N ASN A 788 -21.85 20.83 20.26
CA ASN A 788 -22.42 20.31 19.00
C ASN A 788 -21.60 20.62 17.73
N THR A 789 -20.31 20.94 17.86
CA THR A 789 -19.40 21.11 16.73
C THR A 789 -18.02 20.49 17.01
N ASN A 790 -17.20 20.38 15.97
CA ASN A 790 -15.79 20.02 16.08
C ASN A 790 -14.86 21.23 16.32
N LEU A 791 -15.42 22.42 16.57
CA LEU A 791 -14.63 23.64 16.72
C LEU A 791 -14.14 23.85 18.15
N LEU A 792 -12.92 24.35 18.23
CA LEU A 792 -12.28 24.86 19.43
C LEU A 792 -12.12 26.37 19.30
N PHE A 793 -12.68 27.10 20.26
CA PHE A 793 -12.48 28.54 20.38
C PHE A 793 -11.31 28.84 21.30
N VAL A 794 -10.28 29.49 20.78
CA VAL A 794 -9.03 29.82 21.48
C VAL A 794 -8.89 31.34 21.59
N VAL A 795 -8.61 31.83 22.79
CA VAL A 795 -8.31 33.24 23.08
C VAL A 795 -6.95 33.29 23.77
N ALA A 796 -6.04 34.13 23.29
CA ALA A 796 -4.70 34.27 23.84
C ALA A 796 -4.34 35.75 23.96
N GLU A 797 -3.57 36.11 24.98
CA GLU A 797 -2.92 37.42 25.02
C GLU A 797 -1.85 37.51 23.92
N LYS A 798 -1.71 38.70 23.32
CA LYS A 798 -0.68 38.97 22.31
C LYS A 798 0.69 38.91 22.97
N LEU A 799 1.54 37.99 22.54
CA LEU A 799 2.86 37.80 23.13
C LEU A 799 3.81 38.93 22.71
N LEU A 800 4.30 39.72 23.66
CA LEU A 800 5.19 40.86 23.43
C LEU A 800 6.69 40.49 23.28
N CYS A 801 7.02 39.20 23.27
CA CYS A 801 8.40 38.72 23.17
C CYS A 801 8.93 38.64 21.73
N ASN A 802 10.17 39.09 21.54
CA ASN A 802 10.87 39.00 20.25
C ASN A 802 11.49 37.62 19.97
N SER A 803 11.73 36.80 20.99
CA SER A 803 12.34 35.47 20.87
C SER A 803 11.71 34.46 21.84
N CYS A 804 10.78 33.65 21.35
CA CYS A 804 10.41 32.39 21.96
C CYS A 804 10.47 31.34 20.86
N GLU A 805 11.63 30.71 20.74
CA GLU A 805 11.90 29.68 19.73
C GLU A 805 11.36 28.35 20.25
N ILE A 806 10.15 28.03 19.82
CA ILE A 806 9.55 26.72 20.05
C ILE A 806 9.57 25.97 18.72
N GLU A 807 10.03 24.72 18.76
CA GLU A 807 10.11 23.84 17.60
C GLU A 807 8.73 23.71 16.94
N ARG A 808 8.61 24.00 15.64
CA ARG A 808 7.31 24.00 14.96
C ARG A 808 6.82 22.57 14.78
N LEU A 809 5.60 22.28 15.21
CA LEU A 809 4.91 21.06 14.77
C LEU A 809 4.53 21.22 13.31
N SER A 810 4.82 20.18 12.51
CA SER A 810 4.39 20.08 11.13
C SER A 810 3.38 18.95 10.99
N GLN A 811 2.41 19.13 10.10
CA GLN A 811 1.55 18.04 9.62
C GLN A 811 1.94 17.63 8.18
N GLU A 812 2.99 18.22 7.63
CA GLU A 812 3.52 17.84 6.32
C GLU A 812 4.10 16.42 6.34
N GLN A 813 4.17 15.85 5.15
CA GLN A 813 4.68 14.50 4.97
C GLN A 813 6.20 14.53 4.87
N GLU A 814 6.87 13.78 5.72
CA GLU A 814 8.32 13.72 5.73
C GLU A 814 8.80 12.37 5.21
N GLU A 815 9.87 12.38 4.40
CA GLU A 815 10.51 11.15 3.95
C GLU A 815 11.13 10.43 5.16
N TYR A 816 10.63 9.25 5.48
CA TYR A 816 11.19 8.44 6.55
C TYR A 816 12.48 7.78 6.07
N LYS A 817 13.61 8.18 6.67
CA LYS A 817 14.92 7.57 6.46
C LYS A 817 15.29 6.75 7.68
N GLU A 818 15.39 5.44 7.48
CA GLU A 818 15.80 4.52 8.53
C GLU A 818 17.32 4.57 8.67
N ASP A 819 17.82 5.39 9.59
CA ASP A 819 19.27 5.59 9.79
C ASP A 819 19.95 4.38 10.44
N ASN A 820 19.23 3.61 11.28
CA ASN A 820 19.72 2.37 11.88
C ASN A 820 18.64 1.27 11.99
N PRO A 821 18.68 0.21 11.16
CA PRO A 821 17.70 -0.88 11.16
C PRO A 821 17.73 -1.74 12.45
N CYS A 822 18.78 -1.59 13.26
CA CYS A 822 18.96 -2.35 14.49
C CYS A 822 18.35 -1.69 15.75
N GLU A 823 18.01 -0.40 15.68
CA GLU A 823 17.41 0.33 16.82
C GLU A 823 15.89 0.09 16.94
N VAL A 824 15.23 -0.22 15.83
CA VAL A 824 13.78 -0.39 15.73
C VAL A 824 13.43 -1.81 15.25
N MET A 825 13.96 -2.84 15.92
CA MET A 825 13.44 -4.19 15.73
C MET A 825 12.13 -4.35 16.50
N ALA A 826 11.03 -4.03 15.83
CA ALA A 826 9.72 -4.49 16.27
C ALA A 826 9.72 -6.02 16.36
N PRO A 827 9.05 -6.61 17.37
CA PRO A 827 8.86 -8.05 17.42
C PRO A 827 8.18 -8.53 16.13
N ALA A 828 8.61 -9.69 15.62
CA ALA A 828 8.01 -10.27 14.43
C ALA A 828 6.51 -10.51 14.68
N ARG A 829 5.66 -9.95 13.79
CA ARG A 829 4.22 -10.16 13.86
C ARG A 829 3.88 -11.64 13.69
N TYR A 830 2.82 -12.09 14.35
CA TYR A 830 2.34 -13.47 14.23
C TYR A 830 1.92 -13.77 12.79
N ARG A 831 2.28 -14.96 12.31
CA ARG A 831 1.90 -15.46 10.98
C ARG A 831 1.87 -16.98 10.97
N LYS A 832 1.25 -17.54 9.94
CA LYS A 832 1.13 -18.98 9.77
C LYS A 832 1.75 -19.38 8.42
N GLY A 833 2.83 -20.15 8.47
CA GLY A 833 3.45 -20.69 7.26
C GLY A 833 2.58 -21.79 6.61
N PRO A 834 2.94 -22.20 5.38
CA PRO A 834 2.24 -23.28 4.67
C PRO A 834 2.16 -24.57 5.49
N SER A 835 1.00 -25.24 5.45
CA SER A 835 0.75 -26.46 6.24
C SER A 835 1.51 -27.68 5.73
N THR A 836 1.83 -27.72 4.44
CA THR A 836 2.54 -28.81 3.78
C THR A 836 3.92 -28.37 3.31
N CYS A 837 4.93 -29.18 3.62
CA CYS A 837 6.30 -28.99 3.19
C CYS A 837 6.78 -30.24 2.45
N PHE A 838 7.43 -30.06 1.29
CA PHE A 838 8.08 -31.13 0.54
C PHE A 838 9.60 -30.88 0.49
N ASP A 839 10.35 -31.44 1.44
CA ASP A 839 11.79 -31.20 1.62
C ASP A 839 12.66 -32.43 1.40
N LYS A 840 12.15 -33.62 1.74
CA LYS A 840 12.91 -34.86 1.73
C LYS A 840 12.08 -36.06 1.27
N ASN A 841 12.66 -36.83 0.36
CA ASN A 841 12.13 -38.14 -0.02
C ASN A 841 13.26 -39.17 -0.05
N ASN A 842 13.03 -40.39 0.45
CA ASN A 842 14.05 -41.44 0.47
C ASN A 842 14.43 -41.92 -0.93
N SER A 843 13.54 -41.75 -1.90
CA SER A 843 13.75 -42.11 -3.31
C SER A 843 14.33 -40.96 -4.16
N GLU A 844 14.73 -39.85 -3.54
CA GLU A 844 15.37 -38.73 -4.23
C GLU A 844 16.71 -39.17 -4.84
N ASN A 845 16.92 -38.80 -6.10
CA ASN A 845 18.19 -39.01 -6.77
C ASN A 845 19.19 -37.95 -6.30
N THR A 846 20.16 -38.40 -5.51
CA THR A 846 21.21 -37.54 -4.95
C THR A 846 22.54 -37.63 -5.70
N SER A 847 22.61 -38.41 -6.79
CA SER A 847 23.87 -38.64 -7.54
C SER A 847 24.14 -37.60 -8.63
N ASP A 848 23.13 -36.84 -9.04
CA ASP A 848 23.30 -35.74 -10.02
C ASP A 848 23.74 -34.46 -9.29
N CYS A 849 25.07 -34.28 -9.18
CA CYS A 849 25.71 -33.20 -8.41
C CYS A 849 26.48 -32.18 -9.28
N GLY A 850 26.20 -32.08 -10.59
CA GLY A 850 26.86 -31.06 -11.42
C GLY A 850 26.38 -31.00 -12.87
N ARG A 851 25.82 -29.84 -13.26
CA ARG A 851 25.72 -29.41 -14.66
C ARG A 851 26.45 -28.09 -14.84
N GLY A 852 27.78 -28.15 -14.92
CA GLY A 852 28.48 -27.09 -15.64
C GLY A 852 28.13 -27.23 -17.11
N TYR A 853 27.56 -26.20 -17.74
CA TYR A 853 27.44 -26.12 -19.20
C TYR A 853 28.86 -26.04 -19.82
N SER A 854 29.58 -27.15 -19.81
CA SER A 854 30.60 -27.40 -20.81
C SER A 854 29.85 -27.91 -22.03
N PHE A 855 29.72 -27.09 -23.06
CA PHE A 855 29.50 -27.61 -24.41
C PHE A 855 30.67 -28.55 -24.71
N ARG A 856 30.54 -29.84 -24.36
CA ARG A 856 31.36 -30.89 -24.95
C ARG A 856 30.69 -31.17 -26.29
N PRO A 857 31.23 -30.67 -27.43
CA PRO A 857 30.72 -31.08 -28.72
C PRO A 857 30.77 -32.61 -28.78
N SER A 858 29.72 -33.23 -29.33
CA SER A 858 29.73 -34.68 -29.46
C SER A 858 30.98 -35.11 -30.24
N LEU A 859 31.59 -36.23 -29.86
CA LEU A 859 32.72 -36.81 -30.60
C LEU A 859 32.42 -36.92 -32.10
N CYS A 860 31.15 -37.14 -32.45
CA CYS A 860 30.65 -37.17 -33.81
C CYS A 860 30.77 -35.80 -34.52
N SER A 861 30.45 -34.71 -33.82
CA SER A 861 30.59 -33.33 -34.34
C SER A 861 32.05 -32.94 -34.53
N LEU A 862 32.94 -33.32 -33.61
CA LEU A 862 34.38 -33.08 -33.73
C LEU A 862 34.99 -33.89 -34.88
N LEU A 863 34.59 -35.15 -35.04
CA LEU A 863 35.00 -36.00 -36.16
C LEU A 863 34.50 -35.46 -37.51
N LEU A 864 33.26 -34.94 -37.57
CA LEU A 864 32.70 -34.33 -38.78
C LEU A 864 33.47 -33.05 -39.18
N ILE A 865 33.84 -32.23 -38.19
CA ILE A 865 34.63 -31.01 -38.43
C ILE A 865 36.07 -31.38 -38.86
N GLN A 866 36.68 -32.41 -38.28
CA GLN A 866 37.97 -32.92 -38.74
C GLN A 866 37.90 -33.48 -40.17
N LEU A 867 36.82 -34.20 -40.53
CA LEU A 867 36.63 -34.70 -41.90
C LEU A 867 36.42 -33.58 -42.91
N LEU A 868 35.67 -32.53 -42.55
CA LEU A 868 35.47 -31.33 -43.37
C LEU A 868 36.75 -30.53 -43.57
N LEU A 869 37.62 -30.48 -42.57
CA LEU A 869 38.92 -29.80 -42.64
C LEU A 869 39.99 -30.61 -43.41
N LEU A 870 39.83 -31.92 -43.53
CA LEU A 870 40.70 -32.80 -44.34
C LEU A 870 40.33 -32.85 -45.82
N TYR A 871 39.11 -32.41 -46.19
CA TYR A 871 38.62 -32.42 -47.58
C TYR A 871 39.38 -31.51 -48.58
N PRO A 872 40.02 -30.38 -48.21
CA PRO A 872 40.77 -29.56 -49.17
C PRO A 872 42.16 -30.13 -49.49
N ALA A 873 42.65 -31.15 -48.77
CA ALA A 873 44.01 -31.65 -48.92
C ALA A 873 44.17 -32.78 -49.97
N LEU A 874 43.08 -33.24 -50.60
CA LEU A 874 43.09 -34.41 -51.48
C LEU A 874 42.50 -34.20 -52.89
N SER A 875 42.31 -32.96 -53.35
CA SER A 875 41.90 -32.73 -54.75
C SER A 875 42.61 -31.53 -55.39
N PRO A 876 43.80 -31.72 -55.99
CA PRO A 876 44.22 -30.91 -57.12
C PRO A 876 43.65 -31.55 -58.39
N TYR A 877 43.11 -30.72 -59.29
CA TYR A 877 42.49 -31.02 -60.61
C TYR A 877 40.95 -30.96 -60.62
N LEU A 878 40.42 -29.75 -60.75
CA LEU A 878 39.31 -29.40 -61.66
C LEU A 878 38.96 -27.91 -61.49
N LEU A 879 39.75 -27.04 -62.12
CA LEU A 879 39.37 -25.65 -62.37
C LEU A 879 39.92 -25.23 -63.74
N SER A 880 39.29 -25.76 -64.79
CA SER A 880 39.27 -25.15 -66.11
C SER A 880 37.95 -25.51 -66.79
N LEU A 881 37.16 -24.48 -67.11
CA LEU A 881 36.00 -24.41 -68.04
C LEU A 881 34.80 -23.68 -67.40
N THR A 882 34.14 -22.89 -68.27
CA THR A 882 33.00 -21.96 -68.08
C THR A 882 33.38 -20.64 -67.40
N HIS A 883 33.50 -19.48 -68.05
CA HIS A 883 32.83 -18.91 -69.23
C HIS A 883 31.31 -18.91 -69.21
#